data_AF-A0A1D7V1M1-F1
#
_entry.id   AF-A0A1D7V1M1-F1
#
_cell.length_a   1.000
_cell.length_b   1.000
_cell.length_c   1.000
_cell.angle_alpha   90.00
_cell.angle_beta   90.00
_cell.angle_gamma   90.00
#
_symmetry.space_group_name_H-M   'P 1'
#
loop_
_entity.id
_entity.type
_entity.pdbx_description
1 polymer ?
#
loop_
_entity_poly.entity_id
_entity_poly.type
_entity_poly.pdbx_seq_one_letter_code
_entity_poly.pdbx_strand_id
1 'polypeptide(L)'
;MDLIYLNYFSLASLIGVLFIGFTVFFFFSIQEKASGTIYLCIGLFSLGIFHLGYMVGFPFYGPWSVFHRWIVIPSPFLGFLFLIMFFLHYPEPVSKKIVRSIFFSALVGVIVICAWYFYESLSAKRVFYFSGHYWDFQINLFYKIYSVMVIFYTVIFMGIGTWRMFKLKGKERIITSIILIPLTLITLIPGILNAMSRDGAVSRELYQTVLDIALVIGLFVILVGYINYTSEKTSILSRITGITLATFFLVLQIVSLFIFNEYEDSYDLIKRKEVRLSVAGLDVSRDAEYVFEYDAELDSARPYSSHSSLQPNESVLREFRFFKISHSLFELPQLSNKDFGERVESILKKSPEGFEAYRAGVREYFSSKKEAQLSGKDVEFFFDTLEKKLVVFRNKYFHLPPKEKNDPVALEKLFHSDQPGISAYLKELKKNALAVNSSDPAKREKIFLNLLTQVRKQDERTYKGERIYELGGPIPKHYIAYFYVSPSNGKIYDVGFRYESLREYLHPTGKILYISALCIILLVLLGFRFFFQGALLNPLEEVVIGLREANSGNLDYRLQVKVEDEIGFIARSFNRMARSIQAARKRLQQYAEELEEKVQERTKELQQTLEEVQELKQQQDGDYFLTSLLIKPLGSNKARQENVKVDFLIEQKKKFSFRRFNDEIGGDINISNFIDLQDRFYTVFLNADAMGKSMQGAGGALVLGAVFESIIERTRMATIMKEQSPERWLKNAFLELHKVFESFDGSMLVSLVLGVVDDEAGLMYFINAEHPWTVLYRDGIASFIEDDLMFRKLGTTGMEGTVFIKTFQMEPGDIIIAGSDGRDDILLGTDREGGRIINDDEKQFLRKVEEARGELQGIYEGIHNHGALTDDLSLVRVSFKENLSESKIALAHERDQIRELLKKAKEGANNKEIEEAISFLEQAETLNNQIPEVKKLFVSLFLKKKDYRNAAIYAEGYLNLKPVDKEILYIASTAARKSGSFQKALDFGERLKLREPTHIKNLVNLAQIYIALKNYKRAMEMVEIALTVDPNHEVILKIQEILRKYSHNLAESES
;
A
#
# COMPACT_ATOMS: atom_id res chain seq x y z
N MET A 1 25.40 -39.76 13.39
CA MET A 1 25.14 -38.53 12.61
C MET A 1 24.31 -37.63 13.49
N ASP A 2 24.67 -36.36 13.63
CA ASP A 2 23.87 -35.41 14.40
C ASP A 2 22.51 -35.23 13.76
N LEU A 3 21.47 -35.13 14.59
CA LEU A 3 20.11 -34.86 14.15
C LEU A 3 20.00 -33.41 13.64
N ILE A 4 19.18 -33.21 12.61
CA ILE A 4 18.91 -31.90 12.01
C ILE A 4 17.74 -31.26 12.77
N TYR A 5 17.95 -30.07 13.34
CA TYR A 5 16.93 -29.35 14.09
C TYR A 5 16.59 -27.99 13.47
N LEU A 6 15.60 -28.02 12.57
CA LEU A 6 15.08 -26.81 11.94
C LEU A 6 14.42 -25.89 12.96
N ASN A 7 14.74 -24.61 12.86
CA ASN A 7 14.28 -23.53 13.72
C ASN A 7 14.02 -22.25 12.89
N TYR A 8 13.53 -21.20 13.54
CA TYR A 8 13.29 -19.90 12.91
C TYR A 8 14.49 -19.39 12.11
N PHE A 9 15.68 -19.32 12.70
CA PHE A 9 16.87 -18.76 12.04
C PHE A 9 17.30 -19.56 10.80
N SER A 10 17.17 -20.89 10.84
CA SER A 10 17.44 -21.73 9.66
C SER A 10 16.45 -21.47 8.52
N LEU A 11 15.16 -21.29 8.85
CA LEU A 11 14.12 -20.99 7.86
C LEU A 11 14.26 -19.56 7.31
N ALA A 12 14.53 -18.59 8.18
CA ALA A 12 14.78 -17.20 7.83
C ALA A 12 15.96 -17.09 6.85
N SER A 13 17.06 -17.77 7.16
CA SER A 13 18.23 -17.84 6.28
C SER A 13 17.92 -18.55 4.96
N LEU A 14 17.11 -19.63 4.97
CA LEU A 14 16.64 -20.29 3.74
C LEU A 14 15.85 -19.32 2.86
N ILE A 15 14.88 -18.61 3.42
CA ILE A 15 14.06 -17.62 2.70
C ILE A 15 14.98 -16.57 2.06
N GLY A 16 15.96 -16.07 2.81
CA GLY A 16 17.00 -15.19 2.29
C GLY A 16 17.78 -15.78 1.11
N VAL A 17 18.29 -17.01 1.23
CA VAL A 17 19.02 -17.71 0.15
C VAL A 17 18.16 -17.86 -1.10
N LEU A 18 16.91 -18.28 -0.94
CA LEU A 18 15.99 -18.52 -2.06
C LEU A 18 15.60 -17.21 -2.74
N PHE A 19 15.36 -16.15 -1.97
CA PHE A 19 15.03 -14.84 -2.52
C PHE A 19 16.24 -14.20 -3.23
N ILE A 20 17.43 -14.29 -2.65
CA ILE A 20 18.67 -13.85 -3.32
C ILE A 20 18.88 -14.65 -4.60
N GLY A 21 18.77 -15.98 -4.55
CA GLY A 21 18.94 -16.86 -5.69
C GLY A 21 18.00 -16.49 -6.84
N PHE A 22 16.73 -16.24 -6.53
CA PHE A 22 15.76 -15.76 -7.50
C PHE A 22 16.13 -14.38 -8.07
N THR A 23 16.51 -13.42 -7.20
CA THR A 23 16.85 -12.06 -7.61
C THR A 23 18.09 -12.05 -8.52
N VAL A 24 19.10 -12.85 -8.18
CA VAL A 24 20.30 -13.05 -9.00
C VAL A 24 19.93 -13.67 -10.34
N PHE A 25 19.11 -14.73 -10.37
CA PHE A 25 18.64 -15.34 -11.61
C PHE A 25 17.87 -14.35 -12.49
N PHE A 26 16.98 -13.56 -11.87
CA PHE A 26 16.21 -12.51 -12.55
C PHE A 26 17.15 -11.51 -13.23
N PHE A 27 18.12 -10.93 -12.52
CA PHE A 27 19.06 -9.97 -13.11
C PHE A 27 19.97 -10.61 -14.17
N PHE A 28 20.36 -11.87 -14.01
CA PHE A 28 21.12 -12.59 -15.03
C PHE A 28 20.32 -12.78 -16.32
N SER A 29 19.01 -13.03 -16.22
CA SER A 29 18.12 -13.30 -17.35
C SER A 29 17.92 -12.10 -18.30
N ILE A 30 18.32 -10.90 -17.89
CA ILE A 30 18.22 -9.68 -18.69
C ILE A 30 19.25 -9.70 -19.83
N GLN A 31 18.78 -9.58 -21.08
CA GLN A 31 19.62 -9.72 -22.27
C GLN A 31 20.54 -8.51 -22.52
N GLU A 32 20.00 -7.28 -22.43
CA GLU A 32 20.74 -6.02 -22.65
C GLU A 32 21.06 -5.30 -21.32
N LYS A 33 21.62 -6.03 -20.35
CA LYS A 33 21.92 -5.47 -19.02
C LYS A 33 23.13 -4.52 -19.03
N ALA A 34 23.06 -3.45 -18.24
CA ALA A 34 24.18 -2.52 -18.06
C ALA A 34 25.43 -3.24 -17.51
N SER A 35 26.63 -2.74 -17.84
CA SER A 35 27.89 -3.35 -17.41
C SER A 35 28.01 -3.46 -15.88
N GLY A 36 27.44 -2.49 -15.15
CA GLY A 36 27.33 -2.51 -13.71
C GLY A 36 26.49 -3.66 -13.15
N THR A 37 25.39 -4.05 -13.82
CA THR A 37 24.39 -5.01 -13.31
C THR A 37 25.00 -6.38 -13.02
N ILE A 38 26.03 -6.80 -13.76
CA ILE A 38 26.77 -8.05 -13.49
C ILE A 38 27.43 -8.01 -12.10
N TYR A 39 28.03 -6.87 -11.72
CA TYR A 39 28.66 -6.72 -10.40
C TYR A 39 27.62 -6.71 -9.28
N LEU A 40 26.43 -6.15 -9.52
CA LEU A 40 25.31 -6.27 -8.58
C LEU A 40 24.93 -7.75 -8.37
N CYS A 41 24.82 -8.53 -9.45
CA CYS A 41 24.53 -9.97 -9.36
C CYS A 41 25.57 -10.72 -8.51
N ILE A 42 26.86 -10.47 -8.76
CA ILE A 42 27.94 -11.13 -8.01
C ILE A 42 27.93 -10.68 -6.54
N GLY A 43 27.68 -9.39 -6.27
CA GLY A 43 27.56 -8.87 -4.91
C GLY A 43 26.40 -9.51 -4.15
N LEU A 44 25.22 -9.60 -4.78
CA LEU A 44 24.05 -10.29 -4.22
C LEU A 44 24.30 -11.79 -4.06
N PHE A 45 24.96 -12.44 -5.01
CA PHE A 45 25.33 -13.86 -4.89
C PHE A 45 26.23 -14.11 -3.68
N SER A 46 27.19 -13.21 -3.42
CA SER A 46 28.03 -13.27 -2.23
C SER A 46 27.22 -13.13 -0.94
N LEU A 47 26.21 -12.26 -0.93
CA LEU A 47 25.26 -12.17 0.17
C LEU A 47 24.43 -13.47 0.32
N GLY A 48 24.12 -14.14 -0.79
CA GLY A 48 23.49 -15.45 -0.81
C GLY A 48 24.35 -16.52 -0.13
N ILE A 49 25.66 -16.53 -0.40
CA ILE A 49 26.61 -17.43 0.27
C ILE A 49 26.68 -17.15 1.78
N PHE A 50 26.62 -15.88 2.18
CA PHE A 50 26.58 -15.48 3.59
C PHE A 50 25.36 -16.08 4.32
N HIS A 51 24.16 -15.94 3.76
CA HIS A 51 22.95 -16.54 4.34
C HIS A 51 22.94 -18.08 4.22
N LEU A 52 23.54 -18.65 3.16
CA LEU A 52 23.69 -20.09 3.02
C LEU A 52 24.53 -20.68 4.16
N GLY A 53 25.61 -20.01 4.56
CA GLY A 53 26.40 -20.41 5.72
C GLY A 53 25.55 -20.50 6.99
N TYR A 54 24.70 -19.51 7.26
CA TYR A 54 23.78 -19.55 8.40
C TYR A 54 22.69 -20.62 8.27
N MET A 55 22.08 -20.76 7.09
CA MET A 55 21.08 -21.78 6.78
C MET A 55 21.61 -23.19 7.06
N VAL A 56 22.88 -23.46 6.73
CA VAL A 56 23.54 -24.75 6.99
C VAL A 56 23.98 -24.87 8.45
N GLY A 57 24.41 -23.78 9.10
CA GLY A 57 24.91 -23.82 10.48
C GLY A 57 23.81 -24.01 11.54
N PHE A 58 22.70 -23.27 11.43
CA PHE A 58 21.64 -23.23 12.45
C PHE A 58 20.96 -24.57 12.75
N PRO A 59 20.78 -25.52 11.81
CA PRO A 59 20.15 -26.79 12.12
C PRO A 59 20.98 -27.72 13.01
N PHE A 60 22.30 -27.57 13.04
CA PHE A 60 23.20 -28.52 13.73
C PHE A 60 23.62 -28.01 15.11
N TYR A 61 23.33 -28.82 16.12
CA TYR A 61 23.70 -28.53 17.50
C TYR A 61 25.14 -28.94 17.87
N GLY A 62 25.77 -29.88 17.14
CA GLY A 62 27.12 -30.34 17.46
C GLY A 62 28.21 -29.26 17.31
N PRO A 63 29.30 -29.28 18.11
CA PRO A 63 30.36 -28.27 18.05
C PRO A 63 31.08 -28.14 16.71
N TRP A 64 31.00 -29.13 15.82
CA TRP A 64 31.59 -29.06 14.48
C TRP A 64 30.84 -28.08 13.58
N SER A 65 29.59 -27.75 13.89
CA SER A 65 28.79 -26.83 13.07
C SER A 65 29.41 -25.42 12.99
N VAL A 66 30.34 -25.07 13.88
CA VAL A 66 31.11 -23.83 13.87
C VAL A 66 31.78 -23.53 12.52
N PHE A 67 32.11 -24.54 11.70
CA PHE A 67 32.80 -24.33 10.42
C PHE A 67 31.95 -23.61 9.37
N HIS A 68 30.63 -23.49 9.55
CA HIS A 68 29.83 -22.59 8.70
C HIS A 68 30.35 -21.14 8.77
N ARG A 69 31.00 -20.74 9.88
CA ARG A 69 31.62 -19.42 10.04
C ARG A 69 32.78 -19.18 9.08
N TRP A 70 33.39 -20.23 8.51
CA TRP A 70 34.41 -20.09 7.46
C TRP A 70 33.84 -19.56 6.15
N ILE A 71 32.54 -19.72 5.95
CA ILE A 71 31.81 -19.16 4.80
C ILE A 71 31.23 -17.80 5.19
N VAL A 72 30.58 -17.71 6.35
CA VAL A 72 29.86 -16.50 6.78
C VAL A 72 30.79 -15.28 6.93
N ILE A 73 31.99 -15.44 7.48
CA ILE A 73 32.84 -14.26 7.79
C ILE A 73 33.46 -13.62 6.53
N PRO A 74 33.97 -14.38 5.53
CA PRO A 74 34.51 -13.77 4.31
C PRO A 74 33.46 -13.19 3.35
N SER A 75 32.26 -13.78 3.28
CA SER A 75 31.26 -13.45 2.24
C SER A 75 30.78 -12.00 2.18
N PRO A 76 30.53 -11.28 3.30
CA PRO A 76 30.09 -9.89 3.25
C PRO A 76 31.12 -8.96 2.59
N PHE A 77 32.41 -9.19 2.80
CA PHE A 77 33.47 -8.37 2.22
C PHE A 77 33.55 -8.51 0.70
N LEU A 78 33.39 -9.73 0.18
CA LEU A 78 33.23 -9.95 -1.26
C LEU A 78 32.00 -9.22 -1.79
N GLY A 79 30.88 -9.28 -1.06
CA GLY A 79 29.67 -8.51 -1.38
C GLY A 79 29.93 -7.01 -1.50
N PHE A 80 30.54 -6.39 -0.49
CA PHE A 80 30.88 -4.96 -0.51
C PHE A 80 31.78 -4.57 -1.67
N LEU A 81 32.81 -5.38 -1.96
CA LEU A 81 33.73 -5.14 -3.05
C LEU A 81 33.03 -5.11 -4.41
N PHE A 82 32.06 -6.01 -4.64
CA PHE A 82 31.26 -6.02 -5.86
C PHE A 82 30.17 -4.94 -5.89
N LEU A 83 29.64 -4.52 -4.75
CA LEU A 83 28.75 -3.35 -4.68
C LEU A 83 29.49 -2.04 -5.00
N ILE A 84 30.73 -1.87 -4.52
CA ILE A 84 31.60 -0.76 -4.93
C ILE A 84 31.78 -0.78 -6.45
N MET A 85 32.05 -1.95 -7.03
CA MET A 85 32.20 -2.10 -8.48
C MET A 85 30.92 -1.78 -9.24
N PHE A 86 29.75 -2.17 -8.72
CA PHE A 86 28.46 -1.80 -9.30
C PHE A 86 28.32 -0.28 -9.45
N PHE A 87 28.50 0.50 -8.38
CA PHE A 87 28.35 1.96 -8.44
C PHE A 87 29.42 2.65 -9.29
N LEU A 88 30.60 2.04 -9.45
CA LEU A 88 31.65 2.53 -10.35
C LEU A 88 31.39 2.20 -11.82
N HIS A 89 30.57 1.19 -12.14
CA HIS A 89 30.29 0.74 -13.51
C HIS A 89 28.89 1.08 -14.00
N TYR A 90 27.95 1.38 -13.10
CA TYR A 90 26.57 1.66 -13.46
C TYR A 90 26.31 3.16 -13.67
N PRO A 91 25.60 3.58 -14.73
CA PRO A 91 25.24 2.80 -15.92
C PRO A 91 26.44 2.54 -16.84
N GLU A 92 27.38 3.50 -16.89
CA GLU A 92 28.65 3.41 -17.61
C GLU A 92 29.88 3.52 -16.69
N PRO A 93 31.01 2.87 -17.04
CA PRO A 93 32.20 2.88 -16.20
C PRO A 93 32.82 4.26 -15.99
N VAL A 94 33.22 4.54 -14.75
CA VAL A 94 34.15 5.64 -14.42
C VAL A 94 35.52 5.37 -15.05
N SER A 95 36.38 6.40 -15.12
CA SER A 95 37.80 6.28 -15.48
C SER A 95 38.46 4.99 -14.97
N LYS A 96 39.04 4.23 -15.91
CA LYS A 96 39.71 2.94 -15.62
C LYS A 96 40.78 3.04 -14.52
N LYS A 97 41.48 4.17 -14.40
CA LYS A 97 42.52 4.38 -13.38
C LYS A 97 41.93 4.46 -11.98
N ILE A 98 40.82 5.17 -11.81
CA ILE A 98 40.12 5.34 -10.53
C ILE A 98 39.55 4.00 -10.07
N VAL A 99 38.87 3.29 -10.98
CA VAL A 99 38.27 1.98 -10.70
C VAL A 99 39.31 0.98 -10.21
N ARG A 100 40.43 0.83 -10.94
CA ARG A 100 41.50 -0.11 -10.57
C ARG A 100 42.12 0.22 -9.22
N SER A 101 42.36 1.50 -8.93
CA SER A 101 42.97 1.92 -7.67
C SER A 101 42.07 1.60 -6.47
N ILE A 102 40.79 1.99 -6.54
CA ILE A 102 39.82 1.76 -5.45
C ILE A 102 39.62 0.26 -5.22
N PHE A 103 39.43 -0.50 -6.30
CA PHE A 103 39.22 -1.94 -6.22
C PHE A 103 40.43 -2.67 -5.64
N PHE A 104 41.65 -2.35 -6.09
CA PHE A 104 42.86 -2.98 -5.57
C PHE A 104 43.07 -2.69 -4.08
N SER A 105 42.87 -1.44 -3.65
CA SER A 105 42.97 -1.09 -2.23
C SER A 105 41.94 -1.82 -1.36
N ALA A 106 40.70 -1.91 -1.83
CA ALA A 106 39.64 -2.66 -1.16
C ALA A 106 39.98 -4.15 -1.10
N LEU A 107 40.40 -4.74 -2.21
CA LEU A 107 40.73 -6.17 -2.29
C LEU A 107 41.87 -6.57 -1.34
N VAL A 108 42.93 -5.77 -1.25
CA VAL A 108 44.04 -6.04 -0.32
C VAL A 108 43.54 -6.05 1.12
N GLY A 109 42.70 -5.08 1.51
CA GLY A 109 42.10 -5.04 2.83
C GLY A 109 41.26 -6.29 3.14
N VAL A 110 40.46 -6.75 2.17
CA VAL A 110 39.65 -7.98 2.29
C VAL A 110 40.53 -9.23 2.42
N ILE A 111 41.62 -9.34 1.66
CA ILE A 111 42.53 -10.49 1.74
C ILE A 111 43.21 -10.55 3.11
N VAL A 112 43.71 -9.41 3.61
CA VAL A 112 44.40 -9.35 4.91
C VAL A 112 43.47 -9.76 6.05
N ILE A 113 42.23 -9.23 6.08
CA ILE A 113 41.30 -9.55 7.17
C ILE A 113 40.83 -11.01 7.12
N CYS A 114 40.58 -11.55 5.93
CA CYS A 114 40.19 -12.96 5.76
C CYS A 114 41.34 -13.90 6.13
N ALA A 115 42.59 -13.60 5.73
CA ALA A 115 43.76 -14.40 6.09
C ALA A 115 43.97 -14.42 7.61
N TRP A 116 43.82 -13.27 8.28
CA TRP A 116 43.89 -13.19 9.74
C TRP A 116 42.81 -14.04 10.42
N TYR A 117 41.56 -13.96 9.93
CA TYR A 117 40.46 -14.77 10.45
C TYR A 117 40.76 -16.27 10.40
N PHE A 118 41.17 -16.77 9.23
CA PHE A 118 41.44 -18.20 9.05
C PHE A 118 42.55 -18.67 9.99
N TYR A 119 43.64 -17.90 10.09
CA TYR A 119 44.75 -18.19 10.99
C TYR A 119 44.30 -18.34 12.46
N GLU A 120 43.54 -17.36 12.97
CA GLU A 120 43.04 -17.38 14.36
C GLU A 120 42.00 -18.49 14.59
N SER A 121 41.11 -18.72 13.62
CA SER A 121 40.00 -19.67 13.78
C SER A 121 40.43 -21.13 13.91
N LEU A 122 41.58 -21.51 13.35
CA LEU A 122 42.06 -22.91 13.34
C LEU A 122 42.35 -23.46 14.74
N SER A 123 42.80 -22.60 15.66
CA SER A 123 43.16 -22.99 17.03
C SER A 123 42.20 -22.46 18.10
N ALA A 124 41.14 -21.76 17.69
CA ALA A 124 40.22 -21.12 18.60
C ALA A 124 39.29 -22.11 19.31
N LYS A 125 39.01 -21.84 20.59
CA LYS A 125 37.92 -22.50 21.34
C LYS A 125 36.57 -22.21 20.67
N ARG A 126 35.60 -23.09 20.88
CA ARG A 126 34.24 -22.93 20.33
C ARG A 126 33.29 -22.49 21.43
N VAL A 127 32.39 -21.58 21.12
CA VAL A 127 31.41 -21.05 22.07
C VAL A 127 30.02 -21.26 21.52
N PHE A 128 29.15 -21.85 22.33
CA PHE A 128 27.73 -21.98 22.04
C PHE A 128 26.98 -20.73 22.51
N TYR A 129 26.17 -20.18 21.61
CA TYR A 129 25.25 -19.10 21.92
C TYR A 129 23.83 -19.65 21.97
N PHE A 130 23.25 -19.65 23.17
CA PHE A 130 21.84 -19.97 23.36
C PHE A 130 20.94 -19.01 22.59
N SER A 131 21.24 -17.70 22.66
CA SER A 131 20.63 -16.72 21.75
C SER A 131 21.10 -17.01 20.32
N GLY A 132 20.20 -17.42 19.44
CA GLY A 132 20.51 -17.78 18.06
C GLY A 132 20.89 -19.25 17.83
N HIS A 133 21.07 -20.06 18.88
CA HIS A 133 21.23 -21.52 18.80
C HIS A 133 22.35 -22.05 17.86
N TYR A 134 23.56 -21.49 17.94
CA TYR A 134 24.68 -21.91 17.08
C TYR A 134 26.05 -21.79 17.77
N TRP A 135 27.05 -22.48 17.21
CA TRP A 135 28.45 -22.40 17.63
C TRP A 135 29.23 -21.32 16.87
N ASP A 136 30.09 -20.60 17.57
CA ASP A 136 31.03 -19.62 17.00
C ASP A 136 32.46 -19.83 17.53
N PHE A 137 33.47 -19.27 16.86
CA PHE A 137 34.86 -19.24 17.34
C PHE A 137 35.06 -18.17 18.42
N GLN A 138 35.84 -18.47 19.46
CA GLN A 138 36.14 -17.53 20.55
C GLN A 138 37.29 -16.56 20.21
N ILE A 139 37.10 -15.72 19.19
CA ILE A 139 38.12 -14.76 18.71
C ILE A 139 37.63 -13.31 18.84
N ASN A 140 37.36 -12.88 20.08
CA ASN A 140 36.66 -11.62 20.38
C ASN A 140 37.33 -10.37 19.77
N LEU A 141 38.66 -10.27 19.79
CA LEU A 141 39.39 -9.13 19.23
C LEU A 141 39.17 -9.01 17.72
N PHE A 142 39.32 -10.13 17.00
CA PHE A 142 39.04 -10.19 15.57
C PHE A 142 37.62 -9.74 15.29
N TYR A 143 36.62 -10.21 16.05
CA TYR A 143 35.23 -9.84 15.80
C TYR A 143 34.91 -8.37 16.07
N LYS A 144 35.58 -7.70 17.02
CA LYS A 144 35.45 -6.25 17.20
C LYS A 144 35.94 -5.50 15.96
N ILE A 145 37.12 -5.87 15.44
CA ILE A 145 37.70 -5.23 14.25
C ILE A 145 36.89 -5.57 13.00
N TYR A 146 36.43 -6.81 12.86
CA TYR A 146 35.54 -7.24 11.78
C TYR A 146 34.29 -6.35 11.70
N SER A 147 33.62 -6.09 12.83
CA SER A 147 32.42 -5.24 12.85
C SER A 147 32.72 -3.79 12.42
N VAL A 148 33.86 -3.23 12.86
CA VAL A 148 34.30 -1.90 12.40
C VAL A 148 34.59 -1.90 10.90
N MET A 149 35.23 -2.95 10.40
CA MET A 149 35.55 -3.09 8.98
C MET A 149 34.30 -3.25 8.12
N VAL A 150 33.30 -4.02 8.56
CA VAL A 150 31.99 -4.10 7.91
C VAL A 150 31.37 -2.70 7.76
N ILE A 151 31.31 -1.93 8.85
CA ILE A 151 30.77 -0.55 8.82
C ILE A 151 31.61 0.35 7.89
N PHE A 152 32.94 0.23 7.94
CA PHE A 152 33.85 0.99 7.08
C PHE A 152 33.60 0.73 5.59
N TYR A 153 33.52 -0.54 5.17
CA TYR A 153 33.18 -0.90 3.79
C TYR A 153 31.77 -0.44 3.40
N THR A 154 30.81 -0.49 4.34
CA THR A 154 29.46 0.05 4.13
C THR A 154 29.51 1.55 3.82
N VAL A 155 30.22 2.34 4.62
CA VAL A 155 30.37 3.79 4.39
C VAL A 155 31.07 4.07 3.07
N ILE A 156 32.07 3.28 2.66
CA ILE A 156 32.74 3.44 1.37
C ILE A 156 31.77 3.27 0.21
N PHE A 157 31.04 2.14 0.13
CA PHE A 157 30.14 1.92 -1.01
C PHE A 157 28.97 2.91 -0.97
N MET A 158 28.49 3.27 0.22
CA MET A 158 27.43 4.27 0.39
C MET A 158 27.89 5.64 -0.11
N GLY A 159 29.12 6.06 0.22
CA GLY A 159 29.71 7.31 -0.25
C GLY A 159 29.88 7.33 -1.78
N ILE A 160 30.42 6.26 -2.36
CA ILE A 160 30.57 6.11 -3.82
C ILE A 160 29.19 6.11 -4.51
N GLY A 161 28.22 5.36 -3.98
CA GLY A 161 26.87 5.29 -4.51
C GLY A 161 26.13 6.63 -4.42
N THR A 162 26.28 7.36 -3.32
CA THR A 162 25.69 8.69 -3.12
C THR A 162 26.29 9.70 -4.10
N TRP A 163 27.62 9.72 -4.22
CA TRP A 163 28.32 10.52 -5.22
C TRP A 163 27.81 10.20 -6.63
N ARG A 164 27.65 8.91 -6.94
CA ARG A 164 27.16 8.45 -8.24
C ARG A 164 25.72 8.90 -8.49
N MET A 165 24.85 8.75 -7.51
CA MET A 165 23.45 9.17 -7.54
C MET A 165 23.31 10.67 -7.85
N PHE A 166 24.12 11.53 -7.22
CA PHE A 166 24.09 12.97 -7.49
C PHE A 166 24.66 13.35 -8.87
N LYS A 167 25.57 12.55 -9.42
CA LYS A 167 26.12 12.78 -10.77
C LYS A 167 25.12 12.40 -11.88
N LEU A 168 24.32 11.36 -11.66
CA LEU A 168 23.34 10.87 -12.64
C LEU A 168 22.08 11.75 -12.64
N LYS A 169 21.40 11.80 -13.79
CA LYS A 169 20.12 12.49 -13.99
C LYS A 169 19.07 11.49 -14.50
N GLY A 170 17.80 11.90 -14.55
CA GLY A 170 16.74 11.08 -15.13
C GLY A 170 16.52 9.73 -14.44
N LYS A 171 16.29 8.68 -15.23
CA LYS A 171 15.91 7.33 -14.77
C LYS A 171 17.07 6.61 -14.09
N GLU A 172 18.30 6.85 -14.52
CA GLU A 172 19.50 6.21 -13.98
C GLU A 172 19.77 6.65 -12.53
N ARG A 173 19.45 7.90 -12.18
CA ARG A 173 19.47 8.39 -10.80
C ARG A 173 18.46 7.64 -9.94
N ILE A 174 17.25 7.42 -10.45
CA ILE A 174 16.18 6.71 -9.74
C ILE A 174 16.62 5.27 -9.47
N ILE A 175 17.10 4.54 -10.48
CA ILE A 175 17.55 3.15 -10.33
C ILE A 175 18.73 3.05 -9.34
N THR A 176 19.69 3.96 -9.45
CA THR A 176 20.82 4.03 -8.50
C THR A 176 20.33 4.24 -7.07
N SER A 177 19.30 5.07 -6.87
CA SER A 177 18.69 5.33 -5.55
C SER A 177 17.94 4.11 -5.01
N ILE A 178 17.15 3.45 -5.86
CA ILE A 178 16.39 2.22 -5.55
C ILE A 178 17.33 1.08 -5.14
N ILE A 179 18.57 1.04 -5.65
CA ILE A 179 19.56 0.04 -5.26
C ILE A 179 20.35 0.48 -4.02
N LEU A 180 20.78 1.75 -3.97
CA LEU A 180 21.61 2.28 -2.89
C LEU A 180 20.91 2.29 -1.54
N ILE A 181 19.69 2.83 -1.47
CA ILE A 181 18.98 3.03 -0.19
C ILE A 181 18.72 1.68 0.50
N PRO A 182 18.11 0.67 -0.17
CA PRO A 182 17.85 -0.61 0.48
C PRO A 182 19.12 -1.39 0.78
N LEU A 183 20.16 -1.36 -0.07
CA LEU A 183 21.43 -2.03 0.24
C LEU A 183 22.14 -1.38 1.44
N THR A 184 22.02 -0.07 1.60
CA THR A 184 22.51 0.62 2.80
C THR A 184 21.74 0.15 4.03
N LEU A 185 20.41 0.02 3.94
CA LEU A 185 19.59 -0.51 5.04
C LEU A 185 19.95 -1.97 5.40
N ILE A 186 20.11 -2.83 4.39
CA ILE A 186 20.48 -4.25 4.55
C ILE A 186 21.84 -4.40 5.25
N THR A 187 22.75 -3.44 5.10
CA THR A 187 24.14 -3.59 5.56
C THR A 187 24.47 -2.76 6.79
N LEU A 188 23.98 -1.52 6.88
CA LEU A 188 24.32 -0.60 7.96
C LEU A 188 23.64 -0.99 9.28
N ILE A 189 22.32 -1.22 9.26
CA ILE A 189 21.56 -1.55 10.49
C ILE A 189 22.05 -2.90 11.06
N PRO A 190 22.11 -4.00 10.28
CA PRO A 190 22.71 -5.25 10.77
C PRO A 190 24.19 -5.12 11.09
N GLY A 191 24.95 -4.26 10.41
CA GLY A 191 26.36 -3.99 10.72
C GLY A 191 26.55 -3.37 12.11
N ILE A 192 25.73 -2.37 12.46
CA ILE A 192 25.71 -1.75 13.79
C ILE A 192 25.26 -2.77 14.85
N LEU A 193 24.17 -3.49 14.59
CA LEU A 193 23.68 -4.52 15.53
C LEU A 193 24.69 -5.66 15.70
N ASN A 194 25.44 -6.03 14.65
CA ASN A 194 26.53 -6.99 14.79
C ASN A 194 27.61 -6.44 15.71
N ALA A 195 28.02 -5.17 15.55
CA ALA A 195 29.00 -4.52 16.41
C ALA A 195 28.53 -4.52 17.89
N MET A 196 27.30 -4.07 18.13
CA MET A 196 26.68 -4.06 19.46
C MET A 196 26.57 -5.47 20.04
N SER A 197 26.25 -6.45 19.21
CA SER A 197 26.11 -7.84 19.64
C SER A 197 27.46 -8.50 19.93
N ARG A 198 28.53 -8.14 19.21
CA ARG A 198 29.91 -8.55 19.53
C ARG A 198 30.46 -7.89 20.79
N ASP A 199 30.01 -6.68 21.10
CA ASP A 199 30.26 -6.04 22.39
C ASP A 199 29.36 -6.58 23.51
N GLY A 200 28.39 -7.45 23.22
CA GLY A 200 27.47 -8.01 24.22
C GLY A 200 26.30 -7.10 24.63
N ALA A 201 26.15 -5.93 23.99
CA ALA A 201 25.04 -5.01 24.23
C ALA A 201 23.69 -5.50 23.67
N VAL A 202 23.72 -6.37 22.66
CA VAL A 202 22.53 -6.93 21.99
C VAL A 202 22.68 -8.45 21.83
N SER A 203 21.59 -9.20 21.99
CA SER A 203 21.59 -10.66 21.81
C SER A 203 21.92 -11.06 20.37
N ARG A 204 22.53 -12.23 20.16
CA ARG A 204 22.80 -12.74 18.80
C ARG A 204 21.51 -13.00 18.02
N GLU A 205 20.45 -13.38 18.74
CA GLU A 205 19.09 -13.56 18.21
C GLU A 205 18.56 -12.26 17.59
N LEU A 206 18.58 -11.14 18.32
CA LEU A 206 18.05 -9.87 17.80
C LEU A 206 18.83 -9.42 16.56
N TYR A 207 20.17 -9.55 16.59
CA TYR A 207 21.00 -9.27 15.41
C TYR A 207 20.56 -10.13 14.20
N GLN A 208 20.38 -11.44 14.38
CA GLN A 208 20.07 -12.35 13.29
C GLN A 208 18.66 -12.10 12.74
N THR A 209 17.68 -11.90 13.61
CA THR A 209 16.30 -11.57 13.24
C THR A 209 16.24 -10.29 12.43
N VAL A 210 16.94 -9.22 12.86
CA VAL A 210 16.96 -7.95 12.12
C VAL A 210 17.71 -8.10 10.80
N LEU A 211 18.81 -8.86 10.76
CA LEU A 211 19.55 -9.15 9.53
C LEU A 211 18.65 -9.81 8.48
N ASP A 212 17.93 -10.89 8.85
CA ASP A 212 17.11 -11.65 7.92
C ASP A 212 15.87 -10.86 7.47
N ILE A 213 15.24 -10.08 8.36
CA ILE A 213 14.10 -9.20 8.02
C ILE A 213 14.55 -8.05 7.11
N ALA A 214 15.64 -7.36 7.45
CA ALA A 214 16.18 -6.25 6.65
C ALA A 214 16.57 -6.72 5.25
N LEU A 215 17.14 -7.93 5.12
CA LEU A 215 17.42 -8.56 3.84
C LEU A 215 16.16 -8.68 2.98
N VAL A 216 15.12 -9.35 3.49
CA VAL A 216 13.91 -9.65 2.72
C VAL A 216 13.18 -8.36 2.33
N ILE A 217 13.06 -7.40 3.24
CA ILE A 217 12.48 -6.08 2.94
C ILE A 217 13.30 -5.33 1.90
N GLY A 218 14.62 -5.29 2.05
CA GLY A 218 15.48 -4.57 1.13
C GLY A 218 15.50 -5.19 -0.27
N LEU A 219 15.52 -6.52 -0.38
CA LEU A 219 15.41 -7.23 -1.65
C LEU A 219 14.05 -7.05 -2.31
N PHE A 220 12.97 -7.00 -1.53
CA PHE A 220 11.64 -6.67 -2.03
C PHE A 220 11.63 -5.29 -2.70
N VAL A 221 12.15 -4.27 -2.02
CA VAL A 221 12.23 -2.90 -2.57
C VAL A 221 13.13 -2.85 -3.80
N ILE A 222 14.28 -3.52 -3.78
CA ILE A 222 15.20 -3.59 -4.93
C ILE A 222 14.50 -4.24 -6.11
N LEU A 223 13.92 -5.42 -5.94
CA LEU A 223 13.35 -6.18 -7.06
C LEU A 223 12.10 -5.49 -7.64
N VAL A 224 11.14 -5.08 -6.80
CA VAL A 224 9.91 -4.41 -7.26
C VAL A 224 10.23 -3.03 -7.83
N GLY A 225 11.09 -2.26 -7.16
CA GLY A 225 11.54 -0.96 -7.66
C GLY A 225 12.29 -1.09 -8.98
N TYR A 226 13.19 -2.06 -9.10
CA TYR A 226 13.91 -2.28 -10.36
C TYR A 226 12.97 -2.68 -11.50
N ILE A 227 12.08 -3.65 -11.27
CA ILE A 227 11.11 -4.12 -12.28
C ILE A 227 10.25 -2.97 -12.83
N ASN A 228 9.86 -2.02 -11.98
CA ASN A 228 8.95 -0.94 -12.34
C ASN A 228 9.66 0.27 -12.99
N TYR A 229 10.92 0.54 -12.65
CA TYR A 229 11.62 1.75 -13.10
C TYR A 229 12.76 1.48 -14.08
N THR A 230 13.21 0.24 -14.25
CA THR A 230 14.32 -0.08 -15.16
C THR A 230 13.97 0.21 -16.62
N SER A 231 14.95 0.74 -17.36
CA SER A 231 14.88 0.87 -18.82
C SER A 231 15.22 -0.44 -19.54
N GLU A 232 15.72 -1.45 -18.83
CA GLU A 232 16.09 -2.74 -19.40
C GLU A 232 14.84 -3.57 -19.76
N LYS A 233 14.85 -4.22 -20.91
CA LYS A 233 13.72 -5.02 -21.40
C LYS A 233 13.57 -6.31 -20.56
N THR A 234 12.51 -6.37 -19.76
CA THR A 234 12.10 -7.56 -18.99
C THR A 234 10.78 -8.10 -19.54
N SER A 235 10.58 -9.42 -19.55
CA SER A 235 9.30 -10.01 -20.00
C SER A 235 8.18 -9.78 -18.98
N ILE A 236 6.94 -9.64 -19.44
CA ILE A 236 5.76 -9.49 -18.56
C ILE A 236 5.68 -10.63 -17.54
N LEU A 237 5.92 -11.87 -17.98
CA LEU A 237 5.93 -13.05 -17.10
C LEU A 237 6.96 -12.92 -15.98
N SER A 238 8.18 -12.48 -16.29
CA SER A 238 9.24 -12.30 -15.29
C SER A 238 8.87 -11.24 -14.23
N ARG A 239 8.14 -10.19 -14.63
CA ARG A 239 7.65 -9.15 -13.71
C ARG A 239 6.62 -9.71 -12.74
N ILE A 240 5.61 -10.41 -13.25
CA ILE A 240 4.53 -11.00 -12.45
C ILE A 240 5.09 -12.03 -11.48
N THR A 241 5.92 -12.96 -11.97
CA THR A 241 6.57 -13.98 -11.13
C THR A 241 7.46 -13.33 -10.07
N GLY A 242 8.23 -12.29 -10.44
CA GLY A 242 9.11 -11.60 -9.51
C GLY A 242 8.39 -10.88 -8.38
N ILE A 243 7.36 -10.08 -8.71
CA ILE A 243 6.57 -9.36 -7.70
C ILE A 243 5.84 -10.33 -6.78
N THR A 244 5.27 -11.41 -7.32
CA THR A 244 4.54 -12.40 -6.53
C THR A 244 5.46 -13.12 -5.55
N LEU A 245 6.61 -13.59 -6.04
CA LEU A 245 7.55 -14.32 -5.20
C LEU A 245 8.16 -13.44 -4.10
N ALA A 246 8.48 -12.19 -4.43
CA ALA A 246 8.97 -11.21 -3.47
C ALA A 246 7.96 -10.97 -2.33
N THR A 247 6.69 -10.81 -2.69
CA THR A 247 5.60 -10.61 -1.73
C THR A 247 5.43 -11.83 -0.84
N PHE A 248 5.47 -13.03 -1.41
CA PHE A 248 5.38 -14.27 -0.66
C PHE A 248 6.51 -14.42 0.37
N PHE A 249 7.77 -14.19 -0.03
CA PHE A 249 8.90 -14.28 0.90
C PHE A 249 8.81 -13.27 2.04
N LEU A 250 8.37 -12.04 1.76
CA LEU A 250 8.15 -11.03 2.79
C LEU A 250 7.12 -11.48 3.83
N VAL A 251 5.97 -11.98 3.36
CA VAL A 251 4.90 -12.47 4.25
C VAL A 251 5.39 -13.68 5.05
N LEU A 252 6.03 -14.65 4.40
CA LEU A 252 6.52 -15.86 5.07
C LEU A 252 7.57 -15.53 6.15
N GLN A 253 8.48 -14.58 5.88
CA GLN A 253 9.50 -14.14 6.83
C GLN A 253 8.88 -13.54 8.10
N ILE A 254 7.87 -12.68 7.95
CA ILE A 254 7.20 -12.02 9.07
C ILE A 254 6.35 -13.03 9.85
N VAL A 255 5.53 -13.82 9.15
CA VAL A 255 4.61 -14.79 9.78
C VAL A 255 5.39 -15.87 10.52
N SER A 256 6.51 -16.35 9.96
CA SER A 256 7.33 -17.37 10.63
C SER A 256 7.88 -16.92 11.98
N LEU A 257 8.22 -15.64 12.16
CA LEU A 257 8.67 -15.11 13.46
C LEU A 257 7.60 -15.29 14.53
N PHE A 258 6.36 -14.91 14.23
CA PHE A 258 5.24 -15.06 15.17
C PHE A 258 4.92 -16.52 15.46
N ILE A 259 4.94 -17.38 14.44
CA ILE A 259 4.70 -18.82 14.61
C ILE A 259 5.75 -19.41 15.57
N PHE A 260 7.04 -19.18 15.32
CA PHE A 260 8.07 -19.78 16.18
C PHE A 260 8.02 -19.27 17.62
N ASN A 261 7.73 -17.99 17.84
CA ASN A 261 7.55 -17.45 19.19
C ASN A 261 6.39 -18.14 19.93
N GLU A 262 5.24 -18.33 19.28
CA GLU A 262 4.08 -19.03 19.86
C GLU A 262 4.41 -20.50 20.20
N TYR A 263 5.19 -21.17 19.36
CA TYR A 263 5.63 -22.54 19.62
C TYR A 263 6.65 -22.62 20.77
N GLU A 264 7.55 -21.63 20.92
CA GLU A 264 8.42 -21.57 22.09
C GLU A 264 7.63 -21.36 23.39
N ASP A 265 6.64 -20.46 23.39
CA ASP A 265 5.77 -20.24 24.55
C ASP A 265 4.95 -21.50 24.90
N SER A 266 4.50 -22.22 23.87
CA SER A 266 3.80 -23.51 24.01
C SER A 266 4.70 -24.59 24.61
N TYR A 267 5.96 -24.66 24.17
CA TYR A 267 6.96 -25.56 24.77
C TYR A 267 7.17 -25.24 26.26
N ASP A 268 7.34 -23.97 26.59
CA ASP A 268 7.54 -23.53 27.97
C ASP A 268 6.31 -23.86 28.84
N LEU A 269 5.08 -23.69 28.31
CA LEU A 269 3.84 -24.08 28.99
C LEU A 269 3.78 -25.58 29.29
N ILE A 270 4.17 -26.43 28.33
CA ILE A 270 4.22 -27.89 28.51
C ILE A 270 5.25 -28.24 29.59
N LYS A 271 6.46 -27.67 29.52
CA LYS A 271 7.52 -27.95 30.49
C LYS A 271 7.18 -27.50 31.89
N ARG A 272 6.53 -26.34 32.07
CA ARG A 272 5.99 -25.90 33.37
C ARG A 272 5.01 -26.92 33.97
N LYS A 273 4.17 -27.58 33.16
CA LYS A 273 3.27 -28.64 33.65
C LYS A 273 4.05 -29.91 34.03
N GLU A 274 5.01 -30.32 33.22
CA GLU A 274 5.87 -31.49 33.50
C GLU A 274 6.71 -31.31 34.77
N VAL A 275 7.20 -30.09 35.04
CA VAL A 275 7.89 -29.72 36.29
C VAL A 275 7.00 -30.04 37.50
N ARG A 276 5.73 -29.60 37.48
CA ARG A 276 4.77 -29.82 38.57
C ARG A 276 4.48 -31.30 38.78
N LEU A 277 4.33 -32.08 37.70
CA LEU A 277 4.12 -33.53 37.75
C LEU A 277 5.34 -34.28 38.32
N SER A 278 6.54 -33.85 37.91
CA SER A 278 7.81 -34.44 38.37
C SER A 278 8.01 -34.21 39.87
N VAL A 279 7.68 -33.00 40.35
CA VAL A 279 7.76 -32.64 41.77
C VAL A 279 6.70 -33.36 42.60
N ALA A 280 5.49 -33.55 42.06
CA ALA A 280 4.43 -34.32 42.71
C ALA A 280 4.72 -35.84 42.77
N GLY A 281 5.77 -36.32 42.10
CA GLY A 281 6.12 -37.75 42.02
C GLY A 281 5.14 -38.58 41.19
N LEU A 282 4.34 -37.93 40.34
CA LEU A 282 3.27 -38.56 39.55
C LEU A 282 3.75 -39.03 38.18
N ASP A 283 4.59 -38.25 37.52
CA ASP A 283 5.16 -38.57 36.21
C ASP A 283 6.43 -37.74 35.99
N VAL A 284 7.52 -38.37 35.53
CA VAL A 284 8.79 -37.69 35.21
C VAL A 284 8.97 -37.77 33.71
N SER A 285 9.02 -36.61 33.07
CA SER A 285 9.24 -36.53 31.63
C SER A 285 10.52 -37.23 31.22
N ARG A 286 10.49 -37.96 30.10
CA ARG A 286 11.62 -38.76 29.61
C ARG A 286 12.85 -37.93 29.24
N ASP A 287 12.68 -36.63 29.03
CA ASP A 287 13.75 -35.69 28.70
C ASP A 287 14.22 -34.84 29.91
N ALA A 288 13.67 -35.09 31.11
CA ALA A 288 14.19 -34.54 32.35
C ALA A 288 15.50 -35.24 32.73
N GLU A 289 16.58 -34.48 32.86
CA GLU A 289 17.94 -34.97 33.18
C GLU A 289 18.25 -34.88 34.68
N TYR A 290 17.66 -33.88 35.35
CA TYR A 290 17.78 -33.74 36.78
C TYR A 290 16.57 -33.06 37.40
N VAL A 291 16.33 -33.40 38.66
CA VAL A 291 15.38 -32.74 39.55
C VAL A 291 16.14 -32.50 40.85
N PHE A 292 16.47 -31.25 41.14
CA PHE A 292 17.09 -30.88 42.41
C PHE A 292 16.04 -30.35 43.36
N GLU A 293 16.00 -30.92 44.56
CA GLU A 293 15.21 -30.43 45.67
C GLU A 293 16.12 -29.61 46.59
N TYR A 294 15.70 -28.40 46.93
CA TYR A 294 16.35 -27.56 47.92
C TYR A 294 15.49 -27.45 49.18
N ASP A 295 16.10 -27.84 50.29
CA ASP A 295 15.54 -27.68 51.62
C ASP A 295 16.02 -26.36 52.22
N ALA A 296 15.07 -25.45 52.39
CA ALA A 296 15.31 -24.10 52.84
C ALA A 296 15.68 -23.99 54.32
N GLU A 297 15.39 -25.00 55.14
CA GLU A 297 15.72 -25.04 56.57
C GLU A 297 17.10 -25.63 56.80
N LEU A 298 17.43 -26.71 56.08
CA LEU A 298 18.74 -27.36 56.14
C LEU A 298 19.81 -26.67 55.27
N ASP A 299 19.40 -25.71 54.45
CA ASP A 299 20.24 -25.04 53.44
C ASP A 299 21.06 -26.02 52.59
N SER A 300 20.38 -27.09 52.15
CA SER A 300 21.00 -28.19 51.40
C SER A 300 20.18 -28.54 50.16
N ALA A 301 20.86 -28.83 49.06
CA ALA A 301 20.24 -29.30 47.82
C ALA A 301 20.62 -30.77 47.60
N ARG A 302 19.66 -31.58 47.15
CA ARG A 302 19.87 -32.99 46.82
C ARG A 302 19.11 -33.38 45.56
N PRO A 303 19.56 -34.39 44.80
CA PRO A 303 18.75 -34.99 43.76
C PRO A 303 17.45 -35.58 44.34
N TYR A 304 16.30 -35.22 43.77
CA TYR A 304 14.99 -35.67 44.21
C TYR A 304 14.63 -37.07 43.68
N SER A 305 15.10 -37.42 42.48
CA SER A 305 14.82 -38.71 41.83
C SER A 305 16.09 -39.51 41.55
N SER A 306 15.96 -40.85 41.53
CA SER A 306 17.03 -41.80 41.19
C SER A 306 17.51 -41.74 39.74
N HIS A 307 16.86 -40.91 38.91
CA HIS A 307 17.15 -40.76 37.48
C HIS A 307 18.21 -39.69 37.21
N SER A 308 18.60 -38.90 38.22
CA SER A 308 19.63 -37.87 38.04
C SER A 308 21.03 -38.43 38.26
N SER A 309 21.87 -38.35 37.21
CA SER A 309 23.31 -38.61 37.31
C SER A 309 24.12 -37.40 37.80
N LEU A 310 23.47 -36.25 37.96
CA LEU A 310 24.08 -34.97 38.31
C LEU A 310 23.91 -34.68 39.80
N GLN A 311 24.92 -34.07 40.40
CA GLN A 311 24.88 -33.60 41.78
C GLN A 311 24.83 -32.06 41.81
N PRO A 312 24.01 -31.45 42.67
CA PRO A 312 23.98 -30.00 42.81
C PRO A 312 25.32 -29.52 43.39
N ASN A 313 25.94 -28.55 42.71
CA ASN A 313 27.18 -27.93 43.17
C ASN A 313 26.90 -26.59 43.88
N GLU A 314 27.93 -25.94 44.42
CA GLU A 314 27.80 -24.64 45.09
C GLU A 314 27.16 -23.54 44.24
N SER A 315 27.34 -23.58 42.91
CA SER A 315 26.69 -22.62 42.01
C SER A 315 25.18 -22.82 41.98
N VAL A 316 24.72 -24.08 41.89
CA VAL A 316 23.30 -24.44 41.94
C VAL A 316 22.70 -24.06 43.30
N LEU A 317 23.39 -24.38 44.40
CA LEU A 317 22.95 -24.02 45.75
C LEU A 317 22.78 -22.49 45.91
N ARG A 318 23.68 -21.70 45.32
CA ARG A 318 23.54 -20.24 45.30
C ARG A 318 22.32 -19.77 44.52
N GLU A 319 22.05 -20.33 43.34
CA GLU A 319 20.85 -20.01 42.57
C GLU A 319 19.58 -20.27 43.40
N PHE A 320 19.51 -21.40 44.13
CA PHE A 320 18.42 -21.68 45.06
C PHE A 320 18.28 -20.63 46.17
N ARG A 321 19.39 -20.25 46.82
CA ARG A 321 19.38 -19.22 47.87
C ARG A 321 18.92 -17.87 47.33
N PHE A 322 19.35 -17.47 46.12
CA PHE A 322 18.94 -16.22 45.48
C PHE A 322 17.46 -16.26 45.09
N PHE A 323 17.02 -17.39 44.52
CA PHE A 323 15.61 -17.63 44.19
C PHE A 323 14.71 -17.54 45.44
N LYS A 324 15.10 -18.18 46.56
CA LYS A 324 14.34 -18.12 47.82
C LYS A 324 14.06 -16.69 48.28
N ILE A 325 15.09 -15.84 48.29
CA ILE A 325 14.97 -14.45 48.73
C ILE A 325 14.13 -13.64 47.75
N SER A 326 14.43 -13.73 46.45
CA SER A 326 13.70 -12.98 45.42
C SER A 326 12.23 -13.39 45.33
N HIS A 327 11.92 -14.69 45.33
CA HIS A 327 10.55 -15.19 45.38
C HIS A 327 9.79 -14.69 46.61
N SER A 328 10.42 -14.70 47.79
CA SER A 328 9.81 -14.16 49.02
C SER A 328 9.50 -12.66 48.91
N LEU A 329 10.31 -11.90 48.17
CA LEU A 329 10.05 -10.48 47.90
C LEU A 329 8.93 -10.28 46.88
N PHE A 330 8.87 -11.11 45.83
CA PHE A 330 7.88 -11.01 44.75
C PHE A 330 6.46 -11.40 45.21
N GLU A 331 6.35 -12.31 46.18
CA GLU A 331 5.08 -12.75 46.78
C GLU A 331 4.55 -11.82 47.89
N LEU A 332 5.20 -10.67 48.15
CA LEU A 332 4.68 -9.71 49.13
C LEU A 332 3.33 -9.11 48.67
N PRO A 333 2.30 -9.10 49.53
CA PRO A 333 1.03 -8.48 49.21
C PRO A 333 1.17 -6.96 49.11
N GLN A 334 0.13 -6.32 48.58
CA GLN A 334 0.06 -4.86 48.55
C GLN A 334 -0.08 -4.29 49.97
N LEU A 335 0.84 -3.41 50.36
CA LEU A 335 0.94 -2.85 51.73
C LEU A 335 1.20 -1.34 51.68
N SER A 336 1.06 -0.67 52.83
CA SER A 336 1.50 0.72 52.99
C SER A 336 3.01 0.81 52.80
N ASN A 337 3.53 1.93 52.29
CA ASN A 337 4.97 2.10 52.03
C ASN A 337 5.84 1.77 53.27
N LYS A 338 5.39 2.18 54.47
CA LYS A 338 6.09 1.89 55.73
C LYS A 338 6.11 0.38 56.05
N ASP A 339 4.94 -0.27 56.07
CA ASP A 339 4.84 -1.69 56.41
C ASP A 339 5.53 -2.57 55.37
N PHE A 340 5.45 -2.17 54.09
CA PHE A 340 6.16 -2.81 52.99
C PHE A 340 7.68 -2.73 53.19
N GLY A 341 8.20 -1.54 53.50
CA GLY A 341 9.62 -1.33 53.77
C GLY A 341 10.14 -2.17 54.94
N GLU A 342 9.39 -2.26 56.04
CA GLU A 342 9.73 -3.11 57.19
C GLU A 342 9.80 -4.61 56.81
N ARG A 343 8.86 -5.10 56.01
CA ARG A 343 8.85 -6.49 55.52
C ARG A 343 10.00 -6.77 54.55
N VAL A 344 10.25 -5.88 53.59
CA VAL A 344 11.37 -5.98 52.65
C VAL A 344 12.69 -6.04 53.41
N GLU A 345 12.91 -5.18 54.41
CA GLU A 345 14.12 -5.22 55.24
C GLU A 345 14.24 -6.50 56.06
N SER A 346 13.14 -7.04 56.59
CA SER A 346 13.14 -8.33 57.30
C SER A 346 13.60 -9.48 56.40
N ILE A 347 13.16 -9.50 55.13
CA ILE A 347 13.57 -10.50 54.15
C ILE A 347 15.04 -10.28 53.72
N LEU A 348 15.41 -9.04 53.40
CA LEU A 348 16.78 -8.69 52.97
C LEU A 348 17.85 -8.93 54.04
N LYS A 349 17.51 -8.84 55.34
CA LYS A 349 18.44 -9.21 56.43
C LYS A 349 18.84 -10.69 56.40
N LYS A 350 18.00 -11.56 55.85
CA LYS A 350 18.25 -13.01 55.70
C LYS A 350 18.91 -13.37 54.36
N SER A 351 19.36 -12.37 53.58
CA SER A 351 19.98 -12.61 52.28
C SER A 351 21.31 -13.37 52.39
N PRO A 352 21.59 -14.31 51.46
CA PRO A 352 22.82 -15.11 51.46
C PRO A 352 24.04 -14.29 51.02
N GLU A 353 25.23 -14.86 51.23
CA GLU A 353 26.47 -14.33 50.67
C GLU A 353 26.39 -14.22 49.13
N GLY A 354 26.84 -13.10 48.58
CA GLY A 354 26.78 -12.78 47.16
C GLY A 354 25.53 -11.96 46.75
N PHE A 355 24.53 -11.83 47.62
CA PHE A 355 23.30 -11.06 47.34
C PHE A 355 23.42 -9.57 47.75
N GLU A 356 24.59 -9.12 48.19
CA GLU A 356 24.79 -7.79 48.78
C GLU A 356 24.48 -6.66 47.79
N ALA A 357 24.84 -6.84 46.51
CA ALA A 357 24.56 -5.88 45.46
C ALA A 357 23.05 -5.75 45.19
N TYR A 358 22.33 -6.88 45.08
CA TYR A 358 20.87 -6.89 44.93
C TYR A 358 20.20 -6.21 46.13
N ARG A 359 20.64 -6.52 47.36
CA ARG A 359 20.15 -5.87 48.57
C ARG A 359 20.34 -4.34 48.54
N ALA A 360 21.51 -3.85 48.13
CA ALA A 360 21.77 -2.42 48.01
C ALA A 360 20.88 -1.75 46.97
N GLY A 361 20.68 -2.40 45.81
CA GLY A 361 19.84 -1.86 44.75
C GLY A 361 18.36 -1.83 45.13
N VAL A 362 17.85 -2.89 45.76
CA VAL A 362 16.46 -2.93 46.25
C VAL A 362 16.19 -1.80 47.25
N ARG A 363 17.12 -1.57 48.19
CA ARG A 363 17.02 -0.48 49.18
C ARG A 363 16.92 0.90 48.55
N GLU A 364 17.84 1.20 47.62
CA GLU A 364 17.85 2.51 46.97
C GLU A 364 16.61 2.70 46.07
N TYR A 365 16.22 1.68 45.31
CA TYR A 365 15.00 1.72 44.49
C TYR A 365 13.78 2.09 45.34
N PHE A 366 13.57 1.42 46.48
CA PHE A 366 12.43 1.73 47.34
C PHE A 366 12.53 3.08 48.05
N SER A 367 13.73 3.48 48.50
CA SER A 367 13.92 4.82 49.08
C SER A 367 13.59 5.95 48.09
N SER A 368 13.67 5.68 46.78
CA SER A 368 13.35 6.65 45.73
C SER A 368 11.86 6.71 45.37
N LYS A 369 11.06 5.73 45.79
CA LYS A 369 9.63 5.63 45.46
C LYS A 369 8.77 6.40 46.45
N LYS A 370 7.92 7.31 45.92
CA LYS A 370 7.00 8.15 46.71
C LYS A 370 5.56 7.64 46.72
N GLU A 371 5.34 6.42 46.26
CA GLU A 371 4.00 5.83 46.16
C GLU A 371 3.43 5.50 47.55
N ALA A 372 2.11 5.62 47.70
CA ALA A 372 1.43 5.43 48.99
C ALA A 372 1.30 3.95 49.39
N GLN A 373 1.25 3.05 48.39
CA GLN A 373 1.20 1.61 48.56
C GLN A 373 2.12 0.94 47.55
N LEU A 374 2.76 -0.15 47.96
CA LEU A 374 3.69 -0.94 47.16
C LEU A 374 3.39 -2.43 47.31
N SER A 375 3.80 -3.23 46.33
CA SER A 375 3.57 -4.67 46.26
C SER A 375 4.84 -5.41 45.84
N GLY A 376 4.85 -6.74 46.02
CA GLY A 376 5.94 -7.59 45.52
C GLY A 376 6.16 -7.48 44.00
N LYS A 377 5.11 -7.12 43.24
CA LYS A 377 5.20 -6.86 41.79
C LYS A 377 6.06 -5.65 41.44
N ASP A 378 6.14 -4.65 42.31
CA ASP A 378 7.02 -3.49 42.12
C ASP A 378 8.50 -3.88 42.31
N VAL A 379 8.76 -4.84 43.22
CA VAL A 379 10.08 -5.46 43.38
C VAL A 379 10.41 -6.27 42.13
N GLU A 380 9.48 -7.12 41.68
CA GLU A 380 9.66 -7.94 40.47
C GLU A 380 10.00 -7.08 39.25
N PHE A 381 9.29 -5.97 39.05
CA PHE A 381 9.57 -5.01 37.98
C PHE A 381 10.96 -4.38 38.08
N PHE A 382 11.43 -4.06 39.30
CA PHE A 382 12.79 -3.58 39.51
C PHE A 382 13.82 -4.64 39.12
N PHE A 383 13.64 -5.88 39.55
CA PHE A 383 14.54 -6.98 39.18
C PHE A 383 14.54 -7.21 37.66
N ASP A 384 13.40 -7.15 36.98
CA ASP A 384 13.34 -7.25 35.51
C ASP A 384 14.10 -6.13 34.81
N THR A 385 14.00 -4.90 35.32
CA THR A 385 14.73 -3.75 34.80
C THR A 385 16.24 -3.86 35.05
N LEU A 386 16.62 -4.31 36.24
CA LEU A 386 18.00 -4.55 36.64
C LEU A 386 18.60 -5.68 35.78
N GLU A 387 17.91 -6.81 35.64
CA GLU A 387 18.39 -7.96 34.89
C GLU A 387 18.59 -7.65 33.40
N LYS A 388 17.75 -6.81 32.78
CA LYS A 388 18.00 -6.32 31.40
C LYS A 388 19.36 -5.64 31.27
N LYS A 389 19.76 -4.83 32.27
CA LYS A 389 21.10 -4.22 32.30
C LYS A 389 22.21 -5.22 32.67
N LEU A 390 21.95 -6.12 33.62
CA LEU A 390 22.93 -7.12 34.04
C LEU A 390 23.22 -8.16 32.97
N VAL A 391 22.25 -8.52 32.12
CA VAL A 391 22.47 -9.37 30.94
C VAL A 391 23.49 -8.72 30.01
N VAL A 392 23.32 -7.43 29.69
CA VAL A 392 24.29 -6.67 28.87
C VAL A 392 25.66 -6.64 29.53
N PHE A 393 25.70 -6.38 30.83
CA PHE A 393 26.94 -6.35 31.60
C PHE A 393 27.67 -7.71 31.61
N ARG A 394 26.95 -8.81 31.89
CA ARG A 394 27.47 -10.19 31.87
C ARG A 394 28.01 -10.55 30.49
N ASN A 395 27.29 -10.18 29.44
CA ASN A 395 27.73 -10.40 28.06
C ASN A 395 28.98 -9.58 27.73
N LYS A 396 29.02 -8.29 28.07
CA LYS A 396 30.20 -7.42 27.92
C LYS A 396 31.42 -8.03 28.60
N TYR A 397 31.27 -8.43 29.87
CA TYR A 397 32.34 -9.08 30.62
C TYR A 397 32.78 -10.41 30.01
N PHE A 398 31.84 -11.24 29.55
CA PHE A 398 32.15 -12.50 28.85
C PHE A 398 33.02 -12.27 27.60
N HIS A 399 32.81 -11.15 26.91
CA HIS A 399 33.57 -10.78 25.71
C HIS A 399 34.88 -10.02 25.99
N LEU A 400 35.16 -9.62 27.23
CA LEU A 400 36.41 -8.93 27.57
C LEU A 400 37.64 -9.87 27.36
N PRO A 401 38.73 -9.36 26.77
CA PRO A 401 40.01 -10.05 26.77
C PRO A 401 40.48 -10.38 28.19
N PRO A 402 41.20 -11.50 28.41
CA PRO A 402 41.68 -11.91 29.74
C PRO A 402 42.49 -10.84 30.49
N LYS A 403 43.24 -9.99 29.76
CA LYS A 403 43.99 -8.86 30.33
C LYS A 403 43.07 -7.75 30.85
N GLU A 404 42.01 -7.43 30.11
CA GLU A 404 41.06 -6.37 30.46
C GLU A 404 40.09 -6.80 31.59
N LYS A 405 39.77 -8.09 31.69
CA LYS A 405 38.98 -8.64 32.82
C LYS A 405 39.60 -8.36 34.20
N ASN A 406 40.90 -8.10 34.24
CA ASN A 406 41.66 -7.83 35.46
C ASN A 406 42.07 -6.36 35.61
N ASP A 407 41.74 -5.50 34.65
CA ASP A 407 42.05 -4.06 34.68
C ASP A 407 40.93 -3.27 35.39
N PRO A 408 41.20 -2.65 36.56
CA PRO A 408 40.22 -1.85 37.29
C PRO A 408 39.61 -0.71 36.45
N VAL A 409 40.40 -0.10 35.57
CA VAL A 409 39.96 1.05 34.75
C VAL A 409 39.01 0.60 33.65
N ALA A 410 39.27 -0.57 33.04
CA ALA A 410 38.38 -1.16 32.06
C ALA A 410 37.03 -1.57 32.67
N LEU A 411 37.06 -2.14 33.88
CA LEU A 411 35.85 -2.53 34.61
C LEU A 411 35.05 -1.33 35.13
N GLU A 412 35.73 -0.23 35.52
CA GLU A 412 35.08 0.99 36.03
C GLU A 412 34.08 1.57 35.04
N LYS A 413 34.42 1.57 33.74
CA LYS A 413 33.53 2.04 32.66
C LYS A 413 32.21 1.26 32.58
N LEU A 414 32.15 0.05 33.14
CA LEU A 414 30.96 -0.79 33.10
C LEU A 414 30.02 -0.58 34.31
N PHE A 415 30.44 0.15 35.35
CA PHE A 415 29.68 0.33 36.60
C PHE A 415 28.96 1.69 36.73
N HIS A 416 28.51 2.27 35.62
CA HIS A 416 27.81 3.57 35.62
C HIS A 416 26.33 3.43 35.26
N SER A 417 25.46 4.04 36.07
CA SER A 417 24.02 4.17 35.81
C SER A 417 23.46 5.30 36.66
N ASP A 418 22.60 6.14 36.07
CA ASP A 418 21.91 7.23 36.79
C ASP A 418 20.55 6.80 37.36
N GLN A 419 20.08 5.59 37.03
CA GLN A 419 18.81 5.07 37.54
C GLN A 419 18.92 4.62 39.00
N PRO A 420 18.07 5.15 39.91
CA PRO A 420 18.01 4.73 41.31
C PRO A 420 17.82 3.21 41.47
N GLY A 421 18.52 2.62 42.43
CA GLY A 421 18.58 1.18 42.64
C GLY A 421 19.67 0.52 41.82
N ILE A 422 19.73 0.78 40.53
CA ILE A 422 20.78 0.23 39.66
C ILE A 422 22.12 0.89 39.98
N SER A 423 22.13 2.18 40.28
CA SER A 423 23.31 2.90 40.78
C SER A 423 23.88 2.25 42.05
N ALA A 424 23.06 1.99 43.07
CA ALA A 424 23.50 1.34 44.31
C ALA A 424 23.96 -0.10 44.08
N TYR A 425 23.27 -0.87 43.22
CA TYR A 425 23.70 -2.20 42.83
C TYR A 425 25.11 -2.17 42.24
N LEU A 426 25.34 -1.33 41.23
CA LEU A 426 26.63 -1.24 40.54
C LEU A 426 27.73 -0.68 41.46
N LYS A 427 27.39 0.24 42.37
CA LYS A 427 28.32 0.77 43.37
C LYS A 427 28.79 -0.32 44.34
N GLU A 428 27.87 -1.14 44.84
CA GLU A 428 28.21 -2.24 45.76
C GLU A 428 28.94 -3.37 45.02
N LEU A 429 28.55 -3.67 43.78
CA LEU A 429 29.27 -4.60 42.91
C LEU A 429 30.71 -4.13 42.66
N LYS A 430 30.90 -2.84 42.32
CA LYS A 430 32.22 -2.22 42.13
C LYS A 430 33.06 -2.34 43.39
N LYS A 431 32.50 -1.97 44.54
CA LYS A 431 33.18 -2.04 45.85
C LYS A 431 33.70 -3.45 46.11
N ASN A 432 32.86 -4.48 45.95
CA ASN A 432 33.26 -5.86 46.23
C ASN A 432 34.18 -6.46 45.16
N ALA A 433 34.01 -6.08 43.89
CA ALA A 433 34.88 -6.52 42.79
C ALA A 433 36.29 -5.90 42.85
N LEU A 434 36.40 -4.63 43.27
CA LEU A 434 37.67 -3.88 43.32
C LEU A 434 38.36 -3.95 44.70
N ALA A 435 37.66 -4.27 45.78
CA ALA A 435 38.25 -4.38 47.13
C ALA A 435 39.28 -5.50 47.28
N VAL A 436 39.32 -6.45 46.35
CA VAL A 436 40.26 -7.57 46.42
C VAL A 436 41.62 -7.13 45.86
N ASN A 437 42.56 -6.79 46.73
CA ASN A 437 44.02 -6.74 46.46
C ASN A 437 44.60 -8.17 46.32
N SER A 438 43.90 -9.08 45.64
CA SER A 438 44.44 -10.42 45.38
C SER A 438 45.23 -10.38 44.07
N SER A 439 46.49 -10.73 44.15
CA SER A 439 47.34 -11.13 43.02
C SER A 439 46.87 -12.40 42.30
N ASP A 440 45.68 -12.94 42.64
CA ASP A 440 45.04 -14.12 42.05
C ASP A 440 43.79 -13.72 41.22
N PRO A 441 43.93 -13.62 39.89
CA PRO A 441 42.83 -13.34 38.95
C PRO A 441 41.66 -14.32 39.02
N ALA A 442 41.91 -15.59 39.33
CA ALA A 442 40.86 -16.62 39.35
C ALA A 442 39.92 -16.43 40.53
N LYS A 443 40.47 -16.02 41.68
CA LYS A 443 39.67 -15.69 42.87
C LYS A 443 38.80 -14.44 42.64
N ARG A 444 39.34 -13.42 41.96
CA ARG A 444 38.58 -12.21 41.58
C ARG A 444 37.45 -12.56 40.60
N GLU A 445 37.74 -13.33 39.56
CA GLU A 445 36.71 -13.77 38.59
C GLU A 445 35.62 -14.60 39.28
N LYS A 446 35.98 -15.48 40.22
CA LYS A 446 35.01 -16.24 41.02
C LYS A 446 34.10 -15.32 41.85
N ILE A 447 34.65 -14.37 42.61
CA ILE A 447 33.85 -13.41 43.41
C ILE A 447 32.92 -12.60 42.50
N PHE A 448 33.44 -12.17 41.36
CA PHE A 448 32.71 -11.38 40.39
C PHE A 448 31.54 -12.15 39.76
N LEU A 449 31.78 -13.39 39.32
CA LEU A 449 30.73 -14.28 38.81
C LEU A 449 29.69 -14.62 39.90
N ASN A 450 30.11 -14.71 41.16
CA ASN A 450 29.18 -14.96 42.27
C ASN A 450 28.19 -13.80 42.47
N LEU A 451 28.67 -12.55 42.44
CA LEU A 451 27.83 -11.37 42.60
C LEU A 451 26.90 -11.13 41.39
N LEU A 452 27.29 -11.63 40.22
CA LEU A 452 26.51 -11.57 38.97
C LEU A 452 25.56 -12.75 38.78
N THR A 453 25.47 -13.65 39.76
CA THR A 453 24.52 -14.77 39.72
C THR A 453 23.14 -14.21 39.41
N GLN A 454 22.53 -14.72 38.33
CA GLN A 454 21.25 -14.24 37.85
C GLN A 454 20.15 -14.63 38.83
N VAL A 455 19.27 -13.70 39.14
CA VAL A 455 18.09 -13.98 39.94
C VAL A 455 17.04 -14.62 39.03
N ARG A 456 16.54 -15.79 39.42
CA ARG A 456 15.57 -16.56 38.64
C ARG A 456 14.15 -16.30 39.14
N LYS A 457 13.18 -16.34 38.23
CA LYS A 457 11.76 -16.28 38.60
C LYS A 457 11.10 -17.65 38.51
N GLN A 458 10.00 -17.81 39.24
CA GLN A 458 9.22 -19.05 39.16
C GLN A 458 8.70 -19.21 37.72
N ASP A 459 8.73 -20.43 37.20
CA ASP A 459 8.27 -20.77 35.85
C ASP A 459 9.04 -20.09 34.69
N GLU A 460 10.10 -19.32 34.98
CA GLU A 460 10.95 -18.70 33.96
C GLU A 460 11.91 -19.71 33.34
N ARG A 461 12.00 -19.70 32.01
CA ARG A 461 12.93 -20.55 31.27
C ARG A 461 14.38 -20.09 31.50
N THR A 462 15.24 -21.02 31.91
CA THR A 462 16.68 -20.76 32.07
C THR A 462 17.50 -21.71 31.22
N TYR A 463 18.54 -21.20 30.56
CA TYR A 463 19.52 -22.02 29.86
C TYR A 463 20.72 -22.28 30.78
N LYS A 464 21.08 -23.56 30.96
CA LYS A 464 22.21 -24.00 31.80
C LYS A 464 23.17 -24.88 31.01
N GLY A 465 24.39 -25.04 31.51
CA GLY A 465 25.46 -25.83 30.89
C GLY A 465 26.67 -24.99 30.49
N GLU A 466 27.80 -25.67 30.26
CA GLU A 466 29.04 -25.03 29.85
C GLU A 466 28.98 -24.58 28.40
N ARG A 467 29.17 -23.28 28.15
CA ARG A 467 29.07 -22.70 26.80
C ARG A 467 30.34 -22.85 25.97
N ILE A 468 31.48 -23.14 26.61
CA ILE A 468 32.79 -23.18 25.96
C ILE A 468 33.16 -24.64 25.72
N TYR A 469 33.56 -24.95 24.50
CA TYR A 469 34.13 -26.24 24.15
C TYR A 469 35.62 -26.08 23.87
N GLU A 470 36.43 -26.76 24.69
CA GLU A 470 37.86 -26.88 24.49
C GLU A 470 38.17 -28.02 23.51
N LEU A 471 39.04 -27.76 22.53
CA LEU A 471 39.40 -28.75 21.50
C LEU A 471 40.01 -30.01 22.14
N GLY A 472 39.38 -31.16 21.91
CA GLY A 472 39.79 -32.44 22.49
C GLY A 472 39.22 -32.73 23.89
N GLY A 473 38.50 -31.77 24.49
CA GLY A 473 37.79 -31.97 25.76
C GLY A 473 36.44 -32.69 25.59
N PRO A 474 35.70 -32.91 26.70
CA PRO A 474 34.35 -33.45 26.65
C PRO A 474 33.39 -32.45 25.98
N ILE A 475 32.41 -32.97 25.23
CA ILE A 475 31.39 -32.12 24.59
C ILE A 475 30.46 -31.58 25.67
N PRO A 476 30.25 -30.26 25.77
CA PRO A 476 29.37 -29.69 26.77
C PRO A 476 27.92 -30.13 26.57
N LYS A 477 27.26 -30.44 27.67
CA LYS A 477 25.81 -30.66 27.71
C LYS A 477 25.10 -29.40 28.15
N HIS A 478 23.99 -29.09 27.50
CA HIS A 478 23.17 -27.95 27.81
C HIS A 478 21.77 -28.38 28.24
N TYR A 479 21.15 -27.56 29.09
CA TYR A 479 19.86 -27.86 29.71
C TYR A 479 18.94 -26.65 29.66
N ILE A 480 17.64 -26.92 29.65
CA ILE A 480 16.58 -25.93 29.86
C ILE A 480 15.96 -26.23 31.21
N ALA A 481 15.99 -25.27 32.13
CA ALA A 481 15.59 -25.50 33.51
C ALA A 481 14.58 -24.47 34.02
N TYR A 482 13.74 -24.92 34.96
CA TYR A 482 12.68 -24.14 35.57
C TYR A 482 12.70 -24.29 37.08
N PHE A 483 12.59 -23.15 37.78
CA PHE A 483 12.40 -23.13 39.22
C PHE A 483 10.91 -23.18 39.57
N TYR A 484 10.58 -23.98 40.58
CA TYR A 484 9.22 -24.15 41.07
C TYR A 484 9.20 -24.29 42.60
N VAL A 485 8.26 -23.60 43.25
CA VAL A 485 7.99 -23.77 44.68
C VAL A 485 6.77 -24.66 44.84
N SER A 486 6.92 -25.77 45.54
CA SER A 486 5.81 -26.68 45.76
C SER A 486 4.90 -26.18 46.89
N PRO A 487 3.60 -25.94 46.64
CA PRO A 487 2.67 -25.51 47.67
C PRO A 487 2.44 -26.57 48.76
N SER A 488 2.68 -27.86 48.46
CA SER A 488 2.39 -28.96 49.40
C SER A 488 3.41 -29.10 50.52
N ASN A 489 4.67 -28.76 50.27
CA ASN A 489 5.77 -28.95 51.23
C ASN A 489 6.67 -27.71 51.38
N GLY A 490 6.40 -26.62 50.66
CA GLY A 490 7.17 -25.37 50.73
C GLY A 490 8.60 -25.46 50.20
N LYS A 491 9.01 -26.60 49.61
CA LYS A 491 10.36 -26.81 49.07
C LYS A 491 10.50 -26.21 47.67
N ILE A 492 11.74 -25.87 47.32
CA ILE A 492 12.08 -25.27 46.02
C ILE A 492 12.71 -26.37 45.16
N TYR A 493 12.28 -26.45 43.91
CA TYR A 493 12.76 -27.42 42.94
C TYR A 493 13.37 -26.72 41.73
N ASP A 494 14.47 -27.24 41.21
CA ASP A 494 15.08 -26.88 39.93
C ASP A 494 15.07 -28.13 39.04
N VAL A 495 14.27 -28.07 37.98
CA VAL A 495 14.07 -29.21 37.08
C VAL A 495 14.67 -28.88 35.73
N GLY A 496 15.67 -29.65 35.33
CA GLY A 496 16.40 -29.47 34.08
C GLY A 496 16.05 -30.53 33.04
N PHE A 497 15.68 -30.07 31.86
CA PHE A 497 15.44 -30.86 30.66
C PHE A 497 16.63 -30.74 29.70
N ARG A 498 16.85 -31.76 28.86
CA ARG A 498 17.87 -31.68 27.78
C ARG A 498 17.58 -30.48 26.87
N TYR A 499 18.60 -29.74 26.46
CA TYR A 499 18.38 -28.62 25.52
C TYR A 499 17.81 -29.08 24.16
N GLU A 500 18.18 -30.28 23.72
CA GLU A 500 17.72 -30.91 22.50
C GLU A 500 16.20 -31.10 22.46
N SER A 501 15.50 -31.20 23.60
CA SER A 501 14.04 -31.36 23.59
C SER A 501 13.32 -30.13 23.03
N LEU A 502 13.83 -28.91 23.27
CA LEU A 502 13.31 -27.69 22.63
C LEU A 502 13.52 -27.75 21.12
N ARG A 503 14.71 -28.20 20.70
CA ARG A 503 15.10 -28.30 19.29
C ARG A 503 14.26 -29.35 18.56
N GLU A 504 13.98 -30.47 19.21
CA GLU A 504 13.09 -31.55 18.77
C GLU A 504 11.64 -31.06 18.66
N TYR A 505 11.17 -30.27 19.63
CA TYR A 505 9.81 -29.72 19.62
C TYR A 505 9.57 -28.72 18.48
N LEU A 506 10.54 -27.84 18.20
CA LEU A 506 10.43 -26.85 17.13
C LEU A 506 10.64 -27.45 15.73
N HIS A 507 11.34 -28.58 15.63
CA HIS A 507 11.74 -29.16 14.34
C HIS A 507 10.57 -29.52 13.42
N PRO A 508 9.47 -30.18 13.85
CA PRO A 508 8.33 -30.48 13.00
C PRO A 508 7.71 -29.24 12.35
N THR A 509 7.49 -28.18 13.13
CA THR A 509 6.97 -26.90 12.64
C THR A 509 7.93 -26.28 11.63
N GLY A 510 9.22 -26.25 11.95
CA GLY A 510 10.25 -25.79 11.02
C GLY A 510 10.29 -26.60 9.74
N LYS A 511 10.19 -27.93 9.81
CA LYS A 511 10.15 -28.83 8.66
C LYS A 511 8.96 -28.56 7.74
N ILE A 512 7.76 -28.38 8.32
CA ILE A 512 6.56 -28.03 7.54
C ILE A 512 6.79 -26.71 6.80
N LEU A 513 7.23 -25.66 7.49
CA LEU A 513 7.47 -24.35 6.87
C LEU A 513 8.59 -24.40 5.81
N TYR A 514 9.65 -25.17 6.04
CA TYR A 514 10.74 -25.38 5.08
C TYR A 514 10.23 -26.02 3.79
N ILE A 515 9.43 -27.09 3.91
CA ILE A 515 8.82 -27.77 2.76
C ILE A 515 7.83 -26.83 2.06
N SER A 516 7.00 -26.11 2.80
CA SER A 516 6.06 -25.13 2.24
C SER A 516 6.78 -24.05 1.45
N ALA A 517 7.89 -23.50 1.95
CA ALA A 517 8.69 -22.50 1.25
C ALA A 517 9.19 -23.04 -0.11
N LEU A 518 9.75 -24.25 -0.12
CA LEU A 518 10.25 -24.90 -1.33
C LEU A 518 9.13 -25.23 -2.33
N CYS A 519 8.01 -25.77 -1.85
CA CYS A 519 6.84 -26.09 -2.68
C CYS A 519 6.24 -24.83 -3.31
N ILE A 520 6.15 -23.73 -2.57
CA ILE A 520 5.58 -22.48 -3.08
C ILE A 520 6.49 -21.84 -4.12
N ILE A 521 7.81 -21.88 -3.93
CA ILE A 521 8.74 -21.46 -4.98
C ILE A 521 8.56 -22.31 -6.24
N LEU A 522 8.49 -23.63 -6.10
CA LEU A 522 8.28 -24.52 -7.23
C LEU A 522 6.96 -24.19 -7.94
N LEU A 523 5.88 -23.96 -7.18
CA LEU A 523 4.57 -23.59 -7.68
C LEU A 523 4.57 -22.23 -8.38
N VAL A 524 5.27 -21.23 -7.84
CA VAL A 524 5.36 -19.90 -8.45
C VAL A 524 6.27 -19.92 -9.68
N LEU A 525 7.37 -20.66 -9.68
CA LEU A 525 8.27 -20.74 -10.83
C LEU A 525 7.69 -21.58 -11.98
N LEU A 526 7.11 -22.74 -11.69
CA LEU A 526 6.53 -23.62 -12.69
C LEU A 526 5.06 -23.28 -12.94
N GLY A 527 4.25 -23.27 -11.90
CA GLY A 527 2.80 -23.09 -11.99
C GLY A 527 2.41 -21.76 -12.62
N PHE A 528 3.04 -20.63 -12.27
CA PHE A 528 2.72 -19.35 -12.92
C PHE A 528 3.15 -19.37 -14.38
N ARG A 529 4.31 -19.96 -14.71
CA ARG A 529 4.73 -20.09 -16.10
C ARG A 529 3.69 -20.87 -16.90
N PHE A 530 3.27 -22.05 -16.44
CA PHE A 530 2.25 -22.83 -17.13
C PHE A 530 0.88 -22.12 -17.18
N PHE A 531 0.45 -21.55 -16.07
CA PHE A 531 -0.83 -20.86 -15.94
C PHE A 531 -0.89 -19.62 -16.85
N PHE A 532 0.03 -18.67 -16.70
CA PHE A 532 0.03 -17.44 -17.51
C PHE A 532 0.41 -17.70 -18.96
N GLN A 533 1.15 -18.78 -19.27
CA GLN A 533 1.37 -19.16 -20.66
C GLN A 533 0.05 -19.55 -21.34
N GLY A 534 -0.79 -20.37 -20.69
CA GLY A 534 -2.10 -20.72 -21.23
C GLY A 534 -3.15 -19.61 -21.14
N ALA A 535 -3.18 -18.87 -20.02
CA ALA A 535 -4.22 -17.89 -19.73
C ALA A 535 -3.97 -16.49 -20.34
N LEU A 536 -2.70 -16.10 -20.54
CA LEU A 536 -2.35 -14.75 -20.97
C LEU A 536 -1.49 -14.74 -22.24
N LEU A 537 -0.35 -15.43 -22.26
CA LEU A 537 0.63 -15.31 -23.35
C LEU A 537 0.13 -15.95 -24.65
N ASN A 538 -0.36 -17.20 -24.62
CA ASN A 538 -0.83 -17.88 -25.83
C ASN A 538 -2.04 -17.16 -26.45
N PRO A 539 -3.08 -16.73 -25.69
CA PRO A 539 -4.17 -15.94 -26.25
C PRO A 539 -3.69 -14.61 -26.87
N LEU A 540 -2.73 -13.94 -26.24
CA LEU A 540 -2.15 -12.71 -26.78
C LEU A 540 -1.37 -12.97 -28.08
N GLU A 541 -0.59 -14.05 -28.13
CA GLU A 541 0.13 -14.47 -29.33
C GLU A 541 -0.83 -14.86 -30.46
N GLU A 542 -1.91 -15.59 -30.15
CA GLU A 542 -2.98 -15.89 -31.12
C GLU A 542 -3.59 -14.60 -31.68
N VAL A 543 -3.87 -13.59 -30.85
CA VAL A 543 -4.35 -12.29 -31.31
C VAL A 543 -3.33 -11.62 -32.24
N VAL A 544 -2.03 -11.65 -31.91
CA VAL A 544 -0.97 -11.10 -32.79
C VAL A 544 -0.89 -11.87 -34.11
N ILE A 545 -1.00 -13.20 -34.09
CA ILE A 545 -1.05 -14.02 -35.30
C ILE A 545 -2.28 -13.67 -36.12
N GLY A 546 -3.46 -13.56 -35.51
CA GLY A 546 -4.68 -13.15 -36.20
C GLY A 546 -4.55 -11.79 -36.86
N LEU A 547 -3.96 -10.82 -36.17
CA LEU A 547 -3.63 -9.52 -36.75
C LEU A 547 -2.67 -9.64 -37.94
N ARG A 548 -1.65 -10.49 -37.86
CA ARG A 548 -0.70 -10.73 -38.95
C ARG A 548 -1.37 -11.42 -40.15
N GLU A 549 -2.25 -12.39 -39.94
CA GLU A 549 -3.03 -13.07 -40.99
C GLU A 549 -4.02 -12.11 -41.66
N ALA A 550 -4.70 -11.26 -40.87
CA ALA A 550 -5.56 -10.23 -41.44
C ALA A 550 -4.74 -9.23 -42.29
N ASN A 551 -3.55 -8.83 -41.84
CA ASN A 551 -2.66 -7.92 -42.56
C ASN A 551 -2.05 -8.55 -43.82
N SER A 552 -1.84 -9.87 -43.85
CA SER A 552 -1.40 -10.60 -45.05
C SER A 552 -2.54 -10.82 -46.06
N GLY A 553 -3.76 -10.38 -45.73
CA GLY A 553 -4.95 -10.49 -46.58
C GLY A 553 -5.76 -11.77 -46.39
N ASN A 554 -5.36 -12.65 -45.46
CA ASN A 554 -6.11 -13.84 -45.07
C ASN A 554 -7.19 -13.50 -44.03
N LEU A 555 -8.33 -13.02 -44.53
CA LEU A 555 -9.48 -12.64 -43.71
C LEU A 555 -10.38 -13.82 -43.33
N ASP A 556 -10.01 -15.06 -43.65
CA ASP A 556 -10.73 -16.26 -43.24
C ASP A 556 -10.29 -16.77 -41.87
N TYR A 557 -9.10 -16.38 -41.43
CA TYR A 557 -8.59 -16.74 -40.11
C TYR A 557 -9.50 -16.19 -38.99
N ARG A 558 -9.82 -17.03 -38.00
CA ARG A 558 -10.66 -16.66 -36.85
C ARG A 558 -9.96 -17.04 -35.56
N LEU A 559 -9.93 -16.11 -34.63
CA LEU A 559 -9.42 -16.36 -33.28
C LEU A 559 -10.38 -17.25 -32.51
N GLN A 560 -9.85 -18.23 -31.78
CA GLN A 560 -10.66 -19.04 -30.88
C GLN A 560 -10.84 -18.31 -29.55
N VAL A 561 -12.08 -18.18 -29.10
CA VAL A 561 -12.40 -17.54 -27.81
C VAL A 561 -12.26 -18.60 -26.71
N LYS A 562 -11.12 -18.62 -26.01
CA LYS A 562 -10.81 -19.60 -24.96
C LYS A 562 -11.16 -19.13 -23.55
N VAL A 563 -11.27 -17.83 -23.34
CA VAL A 563 -11.49 -17.19 -22.02
C VAL A 563 -12.60 -16.15 -22.15
N GLU A 564 -13.38 -15.90 -21.10
CA GLU A 564 -14.47 -14.90 -21.07
C GLU A 564 -14.06 -13.56 -20.43
N ASP A 565 -12.77 -13.25 -20.47
CA ASP A 565 -12.18 -12.04 -19.90
C ASP A 565 -11.91 -10.96 -20.99
N GLU A 566 -11.05 -9.98 -20.69
CA GLU A 566 -10.65 -8.91 -21.60
C GLU A 566 -10.01 -9.46 -22.88
N ILE A 567 -9.26 -10.55 -22.80
CA ILE A 567 -8.63 -11.17 -23.97
C ILE A 567 -9.67 -11.89 -24.83
N GLY A 568 -10.63 -12.56 -24.18
CA GLY A 568 -11.81 -13.09 -24.84
C GLY A 568 -12.61 -12.04 -25.60
N PHE A 569 -12.75 -10.86 -25.02
CA PHE A 569 -13.38 -9.72 -25.67
C PHE A 569 -12.60 -9.26 -26.91
N ILE A 570 -11.28 -9.13 -26.81
CA ILE A 570 -10.42 -8.75 -27.95
C ILE A 570 -10.58 -9.77 -29.09
N ALA A 571 -10.56 -11.07 -28.79
CA ALA A 571 -10.75 -12.12 -29.80
C ALA A 571 -12.12 -12.03 -30.50
N ARG A 572 -13.20 -11.80 -29.75
CA ARG A 572 -14.56 -11.59 -30.31
C ARG A 572 -14.64 -10.34 -31.19
N SER A 573 -14.03 -9.25 -30.75
CA SER A 573 -14.02 -7.98 -31.47
C SER A 573 -13.18 -8.07 -32.75
N PHE A 574 -12.01 -8.72 -32.70
CA PHE A 574 -11.23 -9.05 -33.89
C PHE A 574 -12.01 -9.90 -34.90
N ASN A 575 -12.70 -10.96 -34.45
CA ASN A 575 -13.52 -11.79 -35.34
C ASN A 575 -14.71 -11.05 -35.96
N ARG A 576 -15.25 -10.03 -35.29
CA ARG A 576 -16.28 -9.14 -35.86
C ARG A 576 -15.68 -8.24 -36.94
N MET A 577 -14.51 -7.64 -36.68
CA MET A 577 -13.76 -6.84 -37.65
C MET A 577 -13.34 -7.67 -38.88
N ALA A 578 -12.76 -8.86 -38.70
CA ALA A 578 -12.38 -9.72 -39.82
C ALA A 578 -13.58 -10.07 -40.72
N ARG A 579 -14.75 -10.34 -40.12
CA ARG A 579 -16.01 -10.56 -40.85
C ARG A 579 -16.47 -9.32 -41.62
N SER A 580 -16.40 -8.13 -41.03
CA SER A 580 -16.82 -6.90 -41.72
C SER A 580 -15.89 -6.58 -42.90
N ILE A 581 -14.57 -6.75 -42.74
CA ILE A 581 -13.60 -6.55 -43.81
C ILE A 581 -13.80 -7.60 -44.92
N GLN A 582 -14.02 -8.87 -44.58
CA GLN A 582 -14.29 -9.91 -45.58
C GLN A 582 -15.58 -9.64 -46.36
N ALA A 583 -16.65 -9.22 -45.68
CA ALA A 583 -17.90 -8.84 -46.34
C ALA A 583 -17.71 -7.61 -47.24
N ALA A 584 -16.90 -6.63 -46.82
CA ALA A 584 -16.51 -5.51 -47.65
C ALA A 584 -15.73 -5.99 -48.89
N ARG A 585 -14.69 -6.82 -48.74
CA ARG A 585 -13.88 -7.34 -49.85
C ARG A 585 -14.70 -8.15 -50.85
N LYS A 586 -15.63 -9.01 -50.39
CA LYS A 586 -16.52 -9.78 -51.27
C LYS A 586 -17.41 -8.86 -52.10
N ARG A 587 -17.93 -7.78 -51.49
CA ARG A 587 -18.66 -6.74 -52.21
C ARG A 587 -17.75 -6.04 -53.23
N LEU A 588 -16.51 -5.70 -52.86
CA LEU A 588 -15.55 -5.07 -53.76
C LEU A 588 -15.20 -5.96 -54.97
N GLN A 589 -15.11 -7.28 -54.80
CA GLN A 589 -14.79 -8.22 -55.87
C GLN A 589 -15.97 -8.42 -56.83
N GLN A 590 -17.20 -8.48 -56.30
CA GLN A 590 -18.41 -8.39 -57.14
C GLN A 590 -18.45 -7.10 -57.96
N TYR A 591 -17.92 -5.99 -57.44
CA TYR A 591 -17.81 -4.74 -58.19
C TYR A 591 -16.64 -4.70 -59.18
N ALA A 592 -15.55 -5.42 -58.93
CA ALA A 592 -14.44 -5.54 -59.87
C ALA A 592 -14.87 -6.33 -61.12
N GLU A 593 -15.65 -7.41 -60.94
CA GLU A 593 -16.28 -8.18 -62.02
C GLU A 593 -17.28 -7.32 -62.83
N GLU A 594 -18.02 -6.40 -62.19
CA GLU A 594 -18.89 -5.43 -62.88
C GLU A 594 -18.14 -4.29 -63.59
N LEU A 595 -16.88 -4.01 -63.22
CA LEU A 595 -16.09 -2.91 -63.76
C LEU A 595 -15.20 -3.36 -64.94
N GLU A 596 -14.73 -4.61 -64.93
CA GLU A 596 -13.93 -5.21 -66.01
C GLU A 596 -14.68 -5.21 -67.35
N GLU A 597 -16.02 -5.27 -67.30
CA GLU A 597 -16.93 -5.14 -68.46
C GLU A 597 -17.01 -3.69 -69.00
N LYS A 598 -16.68 -2.69 -68.18
CA LYS A 598 -16.75 -1.24 -68.51
C LYS A 598 -15.40 -0.59 -68.85
N VAL A 599 -14.29 -1.21 -68.47
CA VAL A 599 -12.93 -0.67 -68.65
C VAL A 599 -12.39 -0.92 -70.07
N GLN A 600 -12.95 -1.87 -70.84
CA GLN A 600 -12.56 -2.09 -72.24
C GLN A 600 -12.88 -0.90 -73.18
N GLU A 601 -13.71 0.06 -72.75
CA GLU A 601 -14.24 1.11 -73.63
C GLU A 601 -13.49 2.46 -73.53
N ARG A 602 -12.61 2.66 -72.56
CA ARG A 602 -12.03 3.98 -72.24
C ARG A 602 -10.53 3.89 -71.90
N THR A 603 -9.71 3.40 -72.81
CA THR A 603 -8.26 3.32 -72.57
C THR A 603 -7.45 3.76 -73.78
N LYS A 604 -7.25 5.08 -73.92
CA LYS A 604 -5.99 5.64 -74.44
C LYS A 604 -5.87 7.15 -74.19
N GLU A 605 -4.71 7.53 -73.62
CA GLU A 605 -3.99 8.82 -73.79
C GLU A 605 -3.84 9.87 -72.68
N LEU A 606 -4.19 9.66 -71.40
CA LEU A 606 -3.85 10.66 -70.36
C LEU A 606 -3.41 10.07 -69.00
N GLN A 607 -2.49 9.10 -69.02
CA GLN A 607 -2.42 8.09 -67.97
C GLN A 607 -1.40 8.35 -66.83
N GLN A 608 -0.21 8.93 -67.06
CA GLN A 608 0.87 8.73 -66.08
C GLN A 608 0.98 9.67 -64.85
N THR A 609 0.36 10.85 -64.83
CA THR A 609 0.45 11.76 -63.64
C THR A 609 -0.89 11.89 -62.91
N LEU A 610 -1.99 11.64 -63.62
CA LEU A 610 -3.32 11.53 -63.03
C LEU A 610 -3.48 10.20 -62.29
N GLU A 611 -2.86 9.11 -62.73
CA GLU A 611 -2.88 7.82 -62.01
C GLU A 611 -2.29 7.92 -60.61
N GLU A 612 -1.08 8.46 -60.43
CA GLU A 612 -0.49 8.55 -59.09
C GLU A 612 -1.33 9.41 -58.14
N VAL A 613 -1.85 10.56 -58.59
CA VAL A 613 -2.68 11.43 -57.74
C VAL A 613 -4.06 10.80 -57.48
N GLN A 614 -4.63 10.09 -58.45
CA GLN A 614 -5.93 9.45 -58.32
C GLN A 614 -5.87 8.15 -57.50
N GLU A 615 -4.77 7.40 -57.59
CA GLU A 615 -4.47 6.23 -56.76
C GLU A 615 -4.19 6.65 -55.32
N LEU A 616 -3.37 7.68 -55.09
CA LEU A 616 -3.15 8.26 -53.77
C LEU A 616 -4.44 8.81 -53.16
N LYS A 617 -5.28 9.49 -53.95
CA LYS A 617 -6.60 9.95 -53.51
C LYS A 617 -7.52 8.79 -53.18
N GLN A 618 -7.52 7.72 -53.99
CA GLN A 618 -8.35 6.54 -53.74
C GLN A 618 -7.89 5.78 -52.49
N GLN A 619 -6.58 5.71 -52.25
CA GLN A 619 -6.01 5.16 -51.03
C GLN A 619 -6.40 6.00 -49.81
N GLN A 620 -6.26 7.33 -49.91
CA GLN A 620 -6.65 8.26 -48.85
C GLN A 620 -8.16 8.20 -48.53
N ASP A 621 -9.03 8.16 -49.54
CA ASP A 621 -10.48 8.02 -49.37
C ASP A 621 -10.84 6.64 -48.79
N GLY A 622 -10.02 5.60 -49.05
CA GLY A 622 -10.13 4.30 -48.40
C GLY A 622 -9.77 4.35 -46.92
N ASP A 623 -8.70 5.05 -46.54
CA ASP A 623 -8.31 5.26 -45.14
C ASP A 623 -9.34 6.09 -44.38
N TYR A 624 -9.93 7.11 -45.02
CA TYR A 624 -11.07 7.85 -44.47
C TYR A 624 -12.27 6.95 -44.22
N PHE A 625 -12.60 6.06 -45.16
CA PHE A 625 -13.69 5.10 -45.00
C PHE A 625 -13.47 4.13 -43.84
N LEU A 626 -12.26 3.60 -43.70
CA LEU A 626 -11.94 2.69 -42.59
C LEU A 626 -12.03 3.41 -41.24
N THR A 627 -11.57 4.66 -41.17
CA THR A 627 -11.63 5.46 -39.95
C THR A 627 -13.07 5.83 -39.59
N SER A 628 -13.91 6.21 -40.56
CA SER A 628 -15.34 6.50 -40.30
C SER A 628 -16.08 5.26 -39.76
N LEU A 629 -15.74 4.06 -40.25
CA LEU A 629 -16.30 2.80 -39.73
C LEU A 629 -15.90 2.48 -38.28
N LEU A 630 -14.76 3.00 -37.81
CA LEU A 630 -14.33 2.86 -36.41
C LEU A 630 -15.00 3.88 -35.48
N ILE A 631 -15.26 5.09 -35.98
CA ILE A 631 -15.88 6.18 -35.18
C ILE A 631 -17.38 5.96 -35.01
N LYS A 632 -18.10 5.56 -36.05
CA LYS A 632 -19.57 5.41 -36.04
C LYS A 632 -20.11 4.55 -34.87
N PRO A 633 -19.53 3.39 -34.52
CA PRO A 633 -19.99 2.60 -33.38
C PRO A 633 -19.75 3.25 -32.00
N LEU A 634 -18.79 4.19 -31.92
CA LEU A 634 -18.48 4.94 -30.70
C LEU A 634 -19.41 6.15 -30.55
N GLY A 635 -19.77 6.80 -31.67
CA GLY A 635 -20.73 7.91 -31.73
C GLY A 635 -22.21 7.49 -31.71
N SER A 636 -22.54 6.39 -31.04
CA SER A 636 -23.89 5.81 -31.07
C SER A 636 -24.76 6.30 -29.90
N ASN A 637 -26.07 6.40 -30.14
CA ASN A 637 -27.06 6.68 -29.10
C ASN A 637 -27.53 5.36 -28.46
N LYS A 638 -27.11 5.11 -27.22
CA LYS A 638 -27.46 3.91 -26.43
C LYS A 638 -28.29 4.26 -25.19
N ALA A 639 -28.92 5.44 -25.11
CA ALA A 639 -29.81 5.78 -23.99
C ALA A 639 -31.06 4.86 -23.95
N ARG A 640 -31.67 4.71 -22.77
CA ARG A 640 -32.91 3.91 -22.60
C ARG A 640 -34.15 4.56 -23.24
N GLN A 641 -34.15 5.89 -23.37
CA GLN A 641 -35.22 6.67 -24.02
C GLN A 641 -36.62 6.54 -23.38
N GLU A 642 -36.71 6.28 -22.06
CA GLU A 642 -38.01 6.22 -21.36
C GLU A 642 -38.53 7.61 -20.97
N ASN A 643 -37.96 8.21 -19.93
CA ASN A 643 -38.31 9.56 -19.46
C ASN A 643 -37.39 10.63 -20.03
N VAL A 644 -36.16 10.27 -20.40
CA VAL A 644 -35.17 11.15 -21.00
C VAL A 644 -34.89 10.65 -22.40
N LYS A 645 -35.26 11.44 -23.42
CA LYS A 645 -35.00 11.10 -24.82
C LYS A 645 -33.80 11.91 -25.31
N VAL A 646 -32.94 11.26 -26.10
CA VAL A 646 -31.76 11.88 -26.70
C VAL A 646 -31.83 11.73 -28.20
N ASP A 647 -31.63 12.82 -28.95
CA ASP A 647 -31.56 12.83 -30.42
C ASP A 647 -30.23 13.46 -30.86
N PHE A 648 -29.66 12.98 -31.97
CA PHE A 648 -28.37 13.44 -32.51
C PHE A 648 -28.51 13.99 -33.92
N LEU A 649 -27.73 15.02 -34.22
CA LEU A 649 -27.43 15.49 -35.56
C LEU A 649 -25.92 15.70 -35.67
N ILE A 650 -25.30 15.19 -36.74
CA ILE A 650 -23.89 15.36 -37.05
C ILE A 650 -23.80 15.60 -38.56
N GLU A 651 -23.01 16.59 -38.95
CA GLU A 651 -22.68 16.94 -40.34
C GLU A 651 -21.19 17.32 -40.36
N GLN A 652 -20.36 16.46 -40.95
CA GLN A 652 -18.91 16.69 -40.98
C GLN A 652 -18.52 17.40 -42.28
N LYS A 653 -17.59 18.34 -42.20
CA LYS A 653 -17.11 19.13 -43.33
C LYS A 653 -16.42 18.27 -44.38
N LYS A 654 -15.60 17.30 -43.96
CA LYS A 654 -14.88 16.44 -44.90
C LYS A 654 -15.78 15.29 -45.37
N LYS A 655 -16.40 15.52 -46.52
CA LYS A 655 -17.11 14.50 -47.31
C LYS A 655 -16.15 13.81 -48.27
N PHE A 656 -16.29 12.50 -48.41
CA PHE A 656 -15.51 11.71 -49.35
C PHE A 656 -16.37 10.62 -49.99
N SER A 657 -15.97 10.21 -51.19
CA SER A 657 -16.66 9.17 -51.95
C SER A 657 -15.69 8.04 -52.18
N PHE A 658 -15.85 6.95 -51.43
CA PHE A 658 -15.07 5.75 -51.64
C PHE A 658 -15.92 4.72 -52.39
N ARG A 659 -15.66 4.60 -53.70
CA ARG A 659 -16.41 3.75 -54.63
C ARG A 659 -17.88 4.17 -54.72
N ARG A 660 -18.79 3.48 -54.05
CA ARG A 660 -20.24 3.77 -54.00
C ARG A 660 -20.72 4.33 -52.67
N PHE A 661 -19.83 4.40 -51.67
CA PHE A 661 -20.15 4.93 -50.36
C PHE A 661 -19.78 6.40 -50.35
N ASN A 662 -20.78 7.24 -50.09
CA ASN A 662 -20.57 8.63 -49.70
C ASN A 662 -20.63 8.63 -48.18
N ASP A 663 -19.54 9.06 -47.56
CA ASP A 663 -19.42 9.11 -46.11
C ASP A 663 -18.67 10.38 -45.71
N GLU A 664 -18.63 10.62 -44.41
CA GLU A 664 -18.06 11.82 -43.83
C GLU A 664 -17.16 11.47 -42.65
N ILE A 665 -16.19 12.35 -42.37
CA ILE A 665 -15.19 12.15 -41.32
C ILE A 665 -14.81 13.52 -40.74
N GLY A 666 -14.69 13.64 -39.42
CA GLY A 666 -14.28 14.89 -38.78
C GLY A 666 -14.09 14.75 -37.28
N GLY A 667 -13.96 15.89 -36.60
CA GLY A 667 -13.64 15.98 -35.17
C GLY A 667 -14.83 15.88 -34.24
N ASP A 668 -16.03 16.11 -34.76
CA ASP A 668 -17.26 16.17 -33.98
C ASP A 668 -17.81 14.78 -33.63
N ILE A 669 -18.25 14.58 -32.39
CA ILE A 669 -18.86 13.33 -31.96
C ILE A 669 -19.95 13.54 -30.90
N ASN A 670 -21.06 12.81 -31.10
CA ASN A 670 -22.15 12.70 -30.13
C ASN A 670 -22.18 11.29 -29.55
N ILE A 671 -22.23 11.18 -28.23
CA ILE A 671 -22.32 9.88 -27.55
C ILE A 671 -23.40 9.94 -26.48
N SER A 672 -24.21 8.89 -26.38
CA SER A 672 -25.25 8.80 -25.35
C SER A 672 -25.34 7.38 -24.85
N ASN A 673 -25.51 7.23 -23.54
CA ASN A 673 -25.52 5.93 -22.87
C ASN A 673 -26.37 5.99 -21.59
N PHE A 674 -26.60 4.84 -20.96
CA PHE A 674 -27.22 4.79 -19.62
C PHE A 674 -26.28 4.14 -18.60
N ILE A 675 -26.31 4.65 -17.37
CA ILE A 675 -25.59 4.11 -16.23
C ILE A 675 -26.53 3.93 -15.04
N ASP A 676 -26.09 3.12 -14.08
CA ASP A 676 -26.78 2.89 -12.81
C ASP A 676 -25.86 3.36 -11.69
N LEU A 677 -26.32 4.33 -10.90
CA LEU A 677 -25.62 4.89 -9.76
C LEU A 677 -26.57 4.96 -8.57
N GLN A 678 -26.16 4.45 -7.41
CA GLN A 678 -26.94 4.46 -6.17
C GLN A 678 -28.37 3.89 -6.36
N ASP A 679 -28.45 2.78 -7.10
CA ASP A 679 -29.69 2.06 -7.45
C ASP A 679 -30.69 2.89 -8.28
N ARG A 680 -30.21 3.88 -9.04
CA ARG A 680 -31.01 4.76 -9.91
C ARG A 680 -30.41 4.86 -11.30
N PHE A 681 -31.27 4.97 -12.30
CA PHE A 681 -30.86 5.07 -13.70
C PHE A 681 -30.60 6.51 -14.11
N TYR A 682 -29.50 6.71 -14.83
CA TYR A 682 -29.12 8.00 -15.37
C TYR A 682 -28.79 7.87 -16.86
N THR A 683 -29.25 8.84 -17.63
CA THR A 683 -28.90 9.02 -19.03
C THR A 683 -27.67 9.93 -19.13
N VAL A 684 -26.60 9.43 -19.72
CA VAL A 684 -25.37 10.18 -19.98
C VAL A 684 -25.35 10.64 -21.42
N PHE A 685 -25.00 11.89 -21.66
CA PHE A 685 -24.78 12.43 -23.00
C PHE A 685 -23.45 13.19 -23.08
N LEU A 686 -22.84 13.16 -24.25
CA LEU A 686 -21.61 13.85 -24.57
C LEU A 686 -21.74 14.43 -25.98
N ASN A 687 -21.43 15.71 -26.11
CA ASN A 687 -21.21 16.39 -27.38
C ASN A 687 -19.81 17.00 -27.33
N ALA A 688 -18.97 16.68 -28.31
CA ALA A 688 -17.57 17.07 -28.29
C ALA A 688 -17.06 17.37 -29.69
N ASP A 689 -16.10 18.29 -29.74
CA ASP A 689 -15.36 18.70 -30.93
C ASP A 689 -13.85 18.51 -30.63
N ALA A 690 -13.21 17.64 -31.43
CA ALA A 690 -11.79 17.39 -31.36
C ALA A 690 -11.02 18.25 -32.38
N MET A 691 -9.92 18.88 -31.92
CA MET A 691 -9.11 19.79 -32.72
C MET A 691 -8.68 19.18 -34.07
N GLY A 692 -9.22 19.74 -35.16
CA GLY A 692 -8.93 19.37 -36.54
C GLY A 692 -10.21 18.93 -37.28
N LYS A 693 -10.25 19.07 -38.62
CA LYS A 693 -11.50 18.93 -39.42
C LYS A 693 -11.61 17.67 -40.27
N SER A 694 -10.64 16.76 -40.17
CA SER A 694 -10.52 15.58 -41.03
C SER A 694 -9.81 14.48 -40.24
N MET A 695 -8.81 13.80 -40.80
CA MET A 695 -8.13 12.68 -40.14
C MET A 695 -7.60 12.98 -38.73
N GLN A 696 -7.08 14.20 -38.50
CA GLN A 696 -6.60 14.60 -37.17
C GLN A 696 -7.74 14.70 -36.15
N GLY A 697 -8.83 15.38 -36.49
CA GLY A 697 -10.03 15.48 -35.65
C GLY A 697 -10.65 14.11 -35.41
N ALA A 698 -10.76 13.30 -36.48
CA ALA A 698 -11.26 11.93 -36.42
C ALA A 698 -10.43 11.03 -35.48
N GLY A 699 -9.12 11.21 -35.45
CA GLY A 699 -8.25 10.56 -34.47
C GLY A 699 -8.60 10.94 -33.03
N GLY A 700 -8.86 12.23 -32.79
CA GLY A 700 -9.32 12.72 -31.49
C GLY A 700 -10.70 12.18 -31.09
N ALA A 701 -11.66 12.21 -32.00
CA ALA A 701 -13.00 11.64 -31.79
C ALA A 701 -12.95 10.13 -31.49
N LEU A 702 -12.08 9.38 -32.18
CA LEU A 702 -11.86 7.95 -31.96
C LEU A 702 -11.30 7.67 -30.55
N VAL A 703 -10.27 8.41 -30.14
CA VAL A 703 -9.68 8.28 -28.79
C VAL A 703 -10.70 8.64 -27.71
N LEU A 704 -11.39 9.77 -27.87
CA LEU A 704 -12.43 10.22 -26.94
C LEU A 704 -13.52 9.16 -26.79
N GLY A 705 -14.08 8.66 -27.90
CA GLY A 705 -15.14 7.67 -27.90
C GLY A 705 -14.71 6.34 -27.28
N ALA A 706 -13.50 5.87 -27.55
CA ALA A 706 -12.99 4.62 -27.01
C ALA A 706 -12.78 4.68 -25.48
N VAL A 707 -12.18 5.78 -24.99
CA VAL A 707 -11.97 5.98 -23.55
C VAL A 707 -13.30 6.17 -22.83
N PHE A 708 -14.22 6.95 -23.41
CA PHE A 708 -15.53 7.17 -22.83
C PHE A 708 -16.35 5.87 -22.72
N GLU A 709 -16.39 5.04 -23.77
CA GLU A 709 -17.03 3.73 -23.72
C GLU A 709 -16.40 2.81 -22.66
N SER A 710 -15.08 2.86 -22.48
CA SER A 710 -14.41 2.12 -21.39
C SER A 710 -14.87 2.57 -20.00
N ILE A 711 -15.08 3.87 -19.80
CA ILE A 711 -15.61 4.42 -18.53
C ILE A 711 -17.04 3.92 -18.28
N ILE A 712 -17.91 3.92 -19.31
CA ILE A 712 -19.29 3.42 -19.20
C ILE A 712 -19.31 1.93 -18.81
N GLU A 713 -18.56 1.09 -19.51
CA GLU A 713 -18.57 -0.36 -19.27
C GLU A 713 -18.00 -0.71 -17.89
N ARG A 714 -16.92 -0.05 -17.46
CA ARG A 714 -16.38 -0.22 -16.11
C ARG A 714 -17.39 0.18 -15.03
N THR A 715 -18.19 1.21 -15.27
CA THR A 715 -19.26 1.64 -14.35
C THR A 715 -20.35 0.58 -14.23
N ARG A 716 -20.69 -0.10 -15.33
CA ARG A 716 -21.70 -1.16 -15.34
C ARG A 716 -21.24 -2.46 -14.66
N MET A 717 -19.95 -2.76 -14.74
CA MET A 717 -19.39 -4.02 -14.24
C MET A 717 -19.01 -3.96 -12.75
N ALA A 718 -18.47 -2.84 -12.26
CA ALA A 718 -17.92 -2.75 -10.93
C ALA A 718 -18.90 -2.16 -9.90
N THR A 719 -19.24 -2.93 -8.86
CA THR A 719 -20.14 -2.48 -7.77
C THR A 719 -19.68 -1.17 -7.12
N ILE A 720 -18.37 -1.02 -6.89
CA ILE A 720 -17.78 0.18 -6.29
C ILE A 720 -18.04 1.44 -7.15
N MET A 721 -18.15 1.28 -8.47
CA MET A 721 -18.44 2.41 -9.37
C MET A 721 -19.92 2.79 -9.31
N LYS A 722 -20.82 1.81 -9.15
CA LYS A 722 -22.27 2.05 -8.97
C LYS A 722 -22.60 2.73 -7.65
N GLU A 723 -21.79 2.56 -6.60
CA GLU A 723 -22.01 3.24 -5.32
C GLU A 723 -21.68 4.74 -5.33
N GLN A 724 -21.08 5.26 -6.41
CA GLN A 724 -20.70 6.67 -6.53
C GLN A 724 -21.89 7.58 -6.77
N SER A 725 -21.82 8.82 -6.27
CA SER A 725 -22.79 9.86 -6.64
C SER A 725 -22.57 10.33 -8.09
N PRO A 726 -23.60 10.86 -8.77
CA PRO A 726 -23.48 11.38 -10.13
C PRO A 726 -22.41 12.48 -10.27
N GLU A 727 -22.24 13.36 -9.27
CA GLU A 727 -21.21 14.40 -9.29
C GLU A 727 -19.80 13.81 -9.25
N ARG A 728 -19.61 12.78 -8.41
CA ARG A 728 -18.31 12.12 -8.26
C ARG A 728 -17.96 11.33 -9.51
N TRP A 729 -18.94 10.61 -10.07
CA TRP A 729 -18.77 9.88 -11.31
C TRP A 729 -18.40 10.82 -12.46
N LEU A 730 -19.16 11.89 -12.65
CA LEU A 730 -18.95 12.87 -13.71
C LEU A 730 -17.59 13.56 -13.59
N LYS A 731 -17.20 13.96 -12.38
CA LYS A 731 -15.85 14.51 -12.12
C LYS A 731 -14.75 13.51 -12.51
N ASN A 732 -14.87 12.26 -12.09
CA ASN A 732 -13.86 11.23 -12.37
C ASN A 732 -13.77 10.94 -13.86
N ALA A 733 -14.91 10.83 -14.55
CA ALA A 733 -14.97 10.64 -15.99
C ALA A 733 -14.29 11.80 -16.73
N PHE A 734 -14.60 13.04 -16.36
CA PHE A 734 -13.97 14.23 -16.94
C PHE A 734 -12.46 14.26 -16.71
N LEU A 735 -12.00 13.98 -15.49
CA LEU A 735 -10.56 13.94 -15.18
C LEU A 735 -9.85 12.83 -15.94
N GLU A 736 -10.46 11.66 -16.09
CA GLU A 736 -9.89 10.56 -16.86
C GLU A 736 -9.73 10.93 -18.33
N LEU A 737 -10.77 11.52 -18.95
CA LEU A 737 -10.68 12.04 -20.31
C LEU A 737 -9.61 13.13 -20.42
N HIS A 738 -9.60 14.10 -19.49
CA HIS A 738 -8.61 15.17 -19.46
C HIS A 738 -7.18 14.63 -19.39
N LYS A 739 -6.91 13.65 -18.54
CA LYS A 739 -5.58 13.04 -18.38
C LYS A 739 -5.11 12.26 -19.60
N VAL A 740 -6.03 11.61 -20.32
CA VAL A 740 -5.69 10.99 -21.61
C VAL A 740 -5.25 12.06 -22.60
N PHE A 741 -6.01 13.16 -22.71
CA PHE A 741 -5.67 14.21 -23.65
C PHE A 741 -4.43 15.04 -23.24
N GLU A 742 -4.14 15.17 -21.95
CA GLU A 742 -2.92 15.82 -21.45
C GLU A 742 -1.66 15.07 -21.90
N SER A 743 -1.75 13.76 -22.14
CA SER A 743 -0.64 12.96 -22.66
C SER A 743 -0.24 13.31 -24.10
N PHE A 744 -1.10 14.05 -24.85
CA PHE A 744 -0.77 14.58 -26.17
C PHE A 744 0.01 15.91 -26.11
N ASP A 745 0.34 16.43 -24.91
CA ASP A 745 1.19 17.62 -24.71
C ASP A 745 0.74 18.84 -25.53
N GLY A 746 -0.58 19.10 -25.55
CA GLY A 746 -1.19 20.21 -26.30
C GLY A 746 -1.28 20.03 -27.82
N SER A 747 -0.78 18.92 -28.38
CA SER A 747 -0.89 18.63 -29.82
C SER A 747 -2.30 18.23 -30.27
N MET A 748 -3.17 17.85 -29.33
CA MET A 748 -4.57 17.54 -29.56
C MET A 748 -5.38 18.01 -28.36
N LEU A 749 -6.40 18.83 -28.62
CA LEU A 749 -7.31 19.37 -27.62
C LEU A 749 -8.74 19.02 -28.00
N VAL A 750 -9.63 18.90 -27.02
CA VAL A 750 -11.05 18.60 -27.25
C VAL A 750 -11.91 19.55 -26.45
N SER A 751 -12.84 20.23 -27.11
CA SER A 751 -13.94 20.93 -26.46
C SER A 751 -15.09 19.95 -26.24
N LEU A 752 -15.79 20.03 -25.09
CA LEU A 752 -16.96 19.16 -24.88
C LEU A 752 -17.96 19.68 -23.86
N VAL A 753 -19.19 19.19 -23.99
CA VAL A 753 -20.20 19.14 -22.93
C VAL A 753 -20.43 17.68 -22.56
N LEU A 754 -20.22 17.34 -21.28
CA LEU A 754 -20.52 16.02 -20.72
C LEU A 754 -21.60 16.17 -19.64
N GLY A 755 -22.74 15.52 -19.83
CA GLY A 755 -23.88 15.60 -18.94
C GLY A 755 -24.40 14.23 -18.49
N VAL A 756 -24.99 14.20 -17.31
CA VAL A 756 -25.66 13.05 -16.69
C VAL A 756 -27.01 13.53 -16.18
N VAL A 757 -28.10 12.94 -16.67
CA VAL A 757 -29.48 13.29 -16.32
C VAL A 757 -30.09 12.17 -15.50
N ASP A 758 -30.68 12.51 -14.37
CA ASP A 758 -31.49 11.58 -13.56
C ASP A 758 -32.81 11.26 -14.28
N ASP A 759 -33.01 10.01 -14.68
CA ASP A 759 -34.15 9.60 -15.51
C ASP A 759 -35.51 9.78 -14.82
N GLU A 760 -35.55 9.85 -13.48
CA GLU A 760 -36.81 10.01 -12.75
C GLU A 760 -37.03 11.46 -12.32
N ALA A 761 -36.00 12.08 -11.73
CA ALA A 761 -36.08 13.39 -11.11
C ALA A 761 -35.81 14.55 -12.09
N GLY A 762 -35.19 14.28 -13.24
CA GLY A 762 -34.89 15.28 -14.27
C GLY A 762 -33.78 16.27 -13.87
N LEU A 763 -32.94 15.94 -12.89
CA LEU A 763 -31.78 16.78 -12.57
C LEU A 763 -30.62 16.44 -13.51
N MET A 764 -30.17 17.44 -14.26
CA MET A 764 -28.98 17.36 -15.11
C MET A 764 -27.75 17.83 -14.32
N TYR A 765 -26.72 16.99 -14.29
CA TYR A 765 -25.37 17.29 -13.82
C TYR A 765 -24.46 17.40 -15.04
N PHE A 766 -23.73 18.49 -15.22
CA PHE A 766 -22.90 18.64 -16.42
C PHE A 766 -21.63 19.44 -16.19
N ILE A 767 -20.66 19.22 -17.08
CA ILE A 767 -19.43 19.99 -17.23
C ILE A 767 -19.35 20.45 -18.69
N ASN A 768 -19.11 21.74 -18.88
CA ASN A 768 -18.77 22.33 -20.16
C ASN A 768 -17.30 22.77 -20.12
N ALA A 769 -16.49 22.28 -21.06
CA ALA A 769 -15.07 22.55 -21.20
C ALA A 769 -14.79 23.26 -22.53
N GLU A 770 -14.82 24.59 -22.50
CA GLU A 770 -14.62 25.49 -23.65
C GLU A 770 -15.42 25.08 -24.89
N HIS A 771 -16.63 24.56 -24.67
CA HIS A 771 -17.60 24.21 -25.70
C HIS A 771 -18.73 25.25 -25.71
N PRO A 772 -19.43 25.47 -26.82
CA PRO A 772 -20.50 26.45 -26.87
C PRO A 772 -21.58 26.19 -25.81
N TRP A 773 -22.18 27.26 -25.28
CA TRP A 773 -23.15 27.16 -24.19
C TRP A 773 -24.36 26.30 -24.54
N THR A 774 -24.83 25.54 -23.56
CA THR A 774 -26.03 24.73 -23.68
C THR A 774 -27.29 25.59 -23.67
N VAL A 775 -28.26 25.22 -24.50
CA VAL A 775 -29.50 25.96 -24.71
C VAL A 775 -30.66 25.21 -24.05
N LEU A 776 -31.42 25.89 -23.21
CA LEU A 776 -32.73 25.47 -22.73
C LEU A 776 -33.80 26.03 -23.67
N TYR A 777 -34.65 25.14 -24.20
CA TYR A 777 -35.90 25.51 -24.84
C TYR A 777 -37.08 25.10 -23.95
N ARG A 778 -37.83 26.09 -23.48
CA ARG A 778 -38.98 25.93 -22.58
C ARG A 778 -40.09 26.89 -22.99
N ASP A 779 -41.32 26.37 -23.10
CA ASP A 779 -42.54 27.13 -23.39
C ASP A 779 -42.41 28.07 -24.62
N GLY A 780 -41.65 27.66 -25.63
CA GLY A 780 -41.45 28.43 -26.86
C GLY A 780 -40.29 29.43 -26.83
N ILE A 781 -39.53 29.51 -25.74
CA ILE A 781 -38.42 30.45 -25.55
C ILE A 781 -37.10 29.69 -25.42
N ALA A 782 -36.07 30.13 -26.13
CA ALA A 782 -34.71 29.59 -26.01
C ALA A 782 -33.80 30.52 -25.19
N SER A 783 -33.01 29.94 -24.27
CA SER A 783 -32.05 30.68 -23.43
C SER A 783 -30.83 29.84 -23.11
N PHE A 784 -29.69 30.46 -22.82
CA PHE A 784 -28.50 29.74 -22.35
C PHE A 784 -28.62 29.36 -20.88
N ILE A 785 -28.04 28.21 -20.51
CA ILE A 785 -28.03 27.71 -19.12
C ILE A 785 -26.80 28.24 -18.36
N GLU A 786 -25.68 28.39 -19.05
CA GLU A 786 -24.43 28.88 -18.48
C GLU A 786 -24.30 30.40 -18.53
N ASP A 787 -23.69 30.98 -17.50
CA ASP A 787 -23.36 32.41 -17.41
C ASP A 787 -21.83 32.68 -17.56
N ASP A 788 -21.00 31.63 -17.57
CA ASP A 788 -19.54 31.73 -17.66
C ASP A 788 -18.90 30.39 -18.12
N LEU A 789 -17.81 30.47 -18.89
CA LEU A 789 -16.99 29.32 -19.31
C LEU A 789 -15.88 29.06 -18.29
N MET A 790 -16.00 27.92 -17.64
CA MET A 790 -15.27 27.65 -16.40
C MET A 790 -14.04 26.76 -16.58
N PHE A 791 -14.02 25.89 -17.60
CA PHE A 791 -12.95 24.93 -17.85
C PHE A 791 -12.34 25.11 -19.23
N ARG A 792 -11.02 24.95 -19.32
CA ARG A 792 -10.30 24.89 -20.59
C ARG A 792 -10.57 23.58 -21.33
N LYS A 793 -10.33 23.54 -22.65
CA LYS A 793 -10.39 22.31 -23.46
C LYS A 793 -9.57 21.18 -22.82
N LEU A 794 -10.03 19.94 -22.98
CA LEU A 794 -9.28 18.76 -22.56
C LEU A 794 -7.88 18.75 -23.19
N GLY A 795 -6.87 18.33 -22.44
CA GLY A 795 -5.48 18.29 -22.89
C GLY A 795 -4.65 19.55 -22.60
N THR A 796 -5.27 20.61 -22.08
CA THR A 796 -4.54 21.83 -21.65
C THR A 796 -3.65 21.54 -20.44
N THR A 797 -2.34 21.80 -20.55
CA THR A 797 -1.38 21.61 -19.46
C THR A 797 -1.48 22.71 -18.41
N GLY A 798 -1.24 22.38 -17.14
CA GLY A 798 -1.22 23.38 -16.06
C GLY A 798 -2.60 23.82 -15.55
N MET A 799 -3.66 23.02 -15.77
CA MET A 799 -4.94 23.24 -15.09
C MET A 799 -4.80 22.98 -13.57
N GLU A 800 -4.40 24.00 -12.82
CA GLU A 800 -4.48 24.02 -11.36
C GLU A 800 -5.81 24.65 -10.94
N GLY A 801 -6.83 23.81 -10.76
CA GLY A 801 -8.16 24.24 -10.31
C GLY A 801 -9.00 23.09 -9.75
N THR A 802 -9.90 23.39 -8.82
CA THR A 802 -10.86 22.41 -8.30
C THR A 802 -11.99 22.21 -9.30
N VAL A 803 -12.17 20.98 -9.81
CA VAL A 803 -13.32 20.62 -10.67
C VAL A 803 -14.64 20.77 -9.89
N PHE A 804 -15.60 21.46 -10.50
CA PHE A 804 -16.97 21.66 -10.01
C PHE A 804 -17.99 21.28 -11.08
N ILE A 805 -19.17 20.90 -10.63
CA ILE A 805 -20.26 20.34 -11.44
C ILE A 805 -21.42 21.32 -11.45
N LYS A 806 -21.89 21.70 -12.64
CA LYS A 806 -23.12 22.49 -12.79
C LYS A 806 -24.32 21.57 -12.68
N THR A 807 -25.39 22.08 -12.08
CA THR A 807 -26.65 21.34 -11.92
C THR A 807 -27.81 22.17 -12.44
N PHE A 808 -28.66 21.58 -13.28
CA PHE A 808 -29.85 22.22 -13.83
C PHE A 808 -31.07 21.30 -13.69
N GLN A 809 -32.14 21.80 -13.08
CA GLN A 809 -33.36 21.03 -12.86
C GLN A 809 -34.28 21.15 -14.08
N MET A 810 -34.45 20.06 -14.83
CA MET A 810 -35.39 19.99 -15.93
C MET A 810 -36.83 19.83 -15.43
N GLU A 811 -37.75 20.45 -16.14
CA GLU A 811 -39.20 20.30 -16.00
C GLU A 811 -39.74 19.42 -17.13
N PRO A 812 -40.83 18.67 -16.88
CA PRO A 812 -41.48 17.89 -17.95
C PRO A 812 -41.85 18.78 -19.15
N GLY A 813 -41.35 18.43 -20.34
CA GLY A 813 -41.48 19.21 -21.57
C GLY A 813 -40.23 20.02 -21.95
N ASP A 814 -39.24 20.13 -21.07
CA ASP A 814 -37.98 20.82 -21.38
C ASP A 814 -37.15 20.08 -22.43
N ILE A 815 -36.45 20.87 -23.25
CA ILE A 815 -35.46 20.40 -24.21
C ILE A 815 -34.14 21.13 -23.94
N ILE A 816 -33.07 20.38 -23.71
CA ILE A 816 -31.69 20.88 -23.67
C ILE A 816 -31.00 20.59 -25.00
N ILE A 817 -30.29 21.56 -25.54
CA ILE A 817 -29.51 21.43 -26.78
C ILE A 817 -28.05 21.81 -26.50
N ALA A 818 -27.13 20.88 -26.76
CA ALA A 818 -25.69 21.12 -26.82
C ALA A 818 -25.24 21.03 -28.28
N GLY A 819 -24.24 21.82 -28.67
CA GLY A 819 -23.71 21.76 -30.03
C GLY A 819 -22.29 22.33 -30.16
N SER A 820 -21.56 21.87 -31.17
CA SER A 820 -20.22 22.35 -31.53
C SER A 820 -20.22 23.77 -32.08
N ASP A 821 -19.02 24.35 -32.19
CA ASP A 821 -18.79 25.71 -32.70
C ASP A 821 -19.25 25.90 -34.14
N GLY A 822 -19.34 24.83 -34.94
CA GLY A 822 -19.95 24.84 -36.26
C GLY A 822 -21.38 25.41 -36.31
N ARG A 823 -22.11 25.45 -35.19
CA ARG A 823 -23.44 26.08 -35.09
C ARG A 823 -23.39 27.61 -35.19
N ASP A 824 -22.26 28.21 -34.85
CA ASP A 824 -22.02 29.66 -34.80
C ASP A 824 -21.09 30.09 -35.97
N ASP A 825 -20.20 29.21 -36.44
CA ASP A 825 -19.19 29.40 -37.50
C ASP A 825 -19.74 29.40 -38.95
N ILE A 826 -20.64 30.35 -39.22
CA ILE A 826 -21.37 30.47 -40.50
C ILE A 826 -20.75 31.56 -41.39
N LEU A 827 -20.42 31.22 -42.64
CA LEU A 827 -19.95 32.19 -43.64
C LEU A 827 -21.13 32.91 -44.31
N LEU A 828 -21.23 34.22 -44.08
CA LEU A 828 -22.30 35.09 -44.62
C LEU A 828 -21.94 35.69 -46.00
N GLY A 829 -20.65 35.76 -46.34
CA GLY A 829 -20.18 36.27 -47.63
C GLY A 829 -18.70 36.67 -47.62
N THR A 830 -18.28 37.41 -48.64
CA THR A 830 -16.95 38.04 -48.70
C THR A 830 -17.07 39.55 -48.80
N ASP A 831 -16.20 40.27 -48.09
CA ASP A 831 -16.11 41.72 -48.21
C ASP A 831 -15.53 42.16 -49.57
N ARG A 832 -15.44 43.47 -49.79
CA ARG A 832 -14.96 44.06 -51.05
C ARG A 832 -13.46 43.83 -51.30
N GLU A 833 -12.71 43.37 -50.30
CA GLU A 833 -11.27 43.06 -50.36
C GLU A 833 -11.00 41.54 -50.41
N GLY A 834 -12.05 40.70 -50.36
CA GLY A 834 -11.97 39.24 -50.39
C GLY A 834 -11.84 38.58 -49.01
N GLY A 835 -11.97 39.34 -47.91
CA GLY A 835 -12.05 38.83 -46.55
C GLY A 835 -13.37 38.10 -46.29
N ARG A 836 -13.34 37.04 -45.47
CA ARG A 836 -14.52 36.24 -45.12
C ARG A 836 -15.34 36.97 -44.04
N ILE A 837 -16.64 37.12 -44.27
CA ILE A 837 -17.59 37.66 -43.28
C ILE A 837 -18.22 36.46 -42.56
N ILE A 838 -17.89 36.28 -41.28
CA ILE A 838 -18.42 35.20 -40.42
C ILE A 838 -19.50 35.79 -39.51
N ASN A 839 -20.48 34.98 -39.11
CA ASN A 839 -21.48 35.38 -38.13
C ASN A 839 -20.85 35.61 -36.74
N ASP A 840 -20.99 36.83 -36.21
CA ASP A 840 -20.52 37.19 -34.87
C ASP A 840 -21.69 37.27 -33.83
N ASP A 841 -22.94 37.00 -34.23
CA ASP A 841 -24.12 37.05 -33.34
C ASP A 841 -24.42 35.68 -32.73
N GLU A 842 -23.92 35.42 -31.52
CA GLU A 842 -24.15 34.19 -30.74
C GLU A 842 -25.65 33.98 -30.38
N LYS A 843 -26.47 35.03 -30.37
CA LYS A 843 -27.92 34.90 -30.09
C LYS A 843 -28.70 34.43 -31.31
N GLN A 844 -28.06 34.37 -32.48
CA GLN A 844 -28.67 33.86 -33.68
C GLN A 844 -29.08 32.39 -33.52
N PHE A 845 -28.23 31.57 -32.89
CA PHE A 845 -28.53 30.17 -32.64
C PHE A 845 -29.81 30.00 -31.80
N LEU A 846 -30.00 30.82 -30.76
CA LEU A 846 -31.23 30.79 -29.94
C LEU A 846 -32.49 31.02 -30.77
N ARG A 847 -32.47 31.99 -31.69
CA ARG A 847 -33.61 32.25 -32.59
C ARG A 847 -33.90 31.06 -33.49
N LYS A 848 -32.86 30.36 -33.98
CA LYS A 848 -33.02 29.14 -34.78
C LYS A 848 -33.61 27.99 -33.98
N VAL A 849 -33.25 27.87 -32.70
CA VAL A 849 -33.89 26.92 -31.79
C VAL A 849 -35.38 27.24 -31.61
N GLU A 850 -35.76 28.50 -31.43
CA GLU A 850 -37.16 28.94 -31.31
C GLU A 850 -37.96 28.72 -32.60
N GLU A 851 -37.42 29.13 -33.75
CA GLU A 851 -38.04 28.94 -35.08
C GLU A 851 -38.31 27.44 -35.36
N ALA A 852 -37.36 26.58 -35.01
CA ALA A 852 -37.45 25.14 -35.18
C ALA A 852 -38.17 24.40 -34.05
N ARG A 853 -38.64 25.10 -33.01
CA ARG A 853 -39.28 24.53 -31.81
C ARG A 853 -38.43 23.45 -31.12
N GLY A 854 -37.11 23.58 -31.17
CA GLY A 854 -36.17 22.61 -30.60
C GLY A 854 -35.97 21.31 -31.40
N GLU A 855 -36.46 21.24 -32.64
CA GLU A 855 -36.22 20.09 -33.55
C GLU A 855 -34.89 20.22 -34.29
N LEU A 856 -34.00 19.24 -34.14
CA LEU A 856 -32.63 19.30 -34.67
C LEU A 856 -32.56 19.55 -36.18
N GLN A 857 -33.39 18.86 -36.97
CA GLN A 857 -33.40 19.00 -38.42
C GLN A 857 -33.84 20.40 -38.86
N GLY A 858 -34.82 20.99 -38.18
CA GLY A 858 -35.26 22.36 -38.45
C GLY A 858 -34.19 23.40 -38.09
N ILE A 859 -33.44 23.17 -36.99
CA ILE A 859 -32.30 24.00 -36.61
C ILE A 859 -31.22 23.95 -37.69
N TYR A 860 -30.87 22.76 -38.15
CA TYR A 860 -29.88 22.56 -39.21
C TYR A 860 -30.26 23.27 -40.51
N GLU A 861 -31.49 23.09 -40.99
CA GLU A 861 -31.99 23.78 -42.18
C GLU A 861 -32.00 25.30 -42.01
N GLY A 862 -32.35 25.79 -40.81
CA GLY A 862 -32.31 27.20 -40.46
C GLY A 862 -30.90 27.80 -40.48
N ILE A 863 -29.89 27.06 -40.03
CA ILE A 863 -28.46 27.43 -40.08
C ILE A 863 -27.97 27.42 -41.52
N HIS A 864 -28.23 26.34 -42.26
CA HIS A 864 -27.76 26.15 -43.63
C HIS A 864 -28.33 27.20 -44.60
N ASN A 865 -29.59 27.61 -44.41
CA ASN A 865 -30.21 28.69 -45.19
C ASN A 865 -29.62 30.08 -44.89
N HIS A 866 -28.96 30.25 -43.73
CA HIS A 866 -28.36 31.52 -43.33
C HIS A 866 -26.95 31.73 -43.93
N GLY A 867 -26.20 30.64 -44.15
CA GLY A 867 -24.89 30.67 -44.78
C GLY A 867 -24.21 29.30 -44.82
N ALA A 868 -23.00 29.22 -45.38
CA ALA A 868 -22.27 27.97 -45.50
C ALA A 868 -21.48 27.65 -44.22
N LEU A 869 -21.55 26.39 -43.76
CA LEU A 869 -20.79 25.90 -42.61
C LEU A 869 -19.28 25.95 -42.89
N THR A 870 -18.52 26.54 -41.96
CA THR A 870 -17.06 26.62 -42.08
C THR A 870 -16.32 25.59 -41.23
N ASP A 871 -17.03 24.90 -40.34
CA ASP A 871 -16.54 23.78 -39.52
C ASP A 871 -17.49 22.57 -39.51
N ASP A 872 -17.07 21.51 -38.82
CA ASP A 872 -17.93 20.36 -38.48
C ASP A 872 -19.08 20.83 -37.57
N LEU A 873 -20.30 20.27 -37.76
CA LEU A 873 -21.47 20.61 -36.97
C LEU A 873 -22.02 19.38 -36.27
N SER A 874 -22.20 19.47 -34.96
CA SER A 874 -22.87 18.45 -34.17
C SER A 874 -23.84 19.07 -33.18
N LEU A 875 -25.01 18.47 -33.04
CA LEU A 875 -26.04 18.85 -32.10
C LEU A 875 -26.54 17.63 -31.33
N VAL A 876 -26.70 17.77 -30.02
CA VAL A 876 -27.36 16.80 -29.14
C VAL A 876 -28.57 17.46 -28.52
N ARG A 877 -29.74 16.83 -28.68
CA ARG A 877 -31.01 17.23 -28.06
C ARG A 877 -31.34 16.25 -26.96
N VAL A 878 -31.64 16.75 -25.76
CA VAL A 878 -32.06 15.96 -24.60
C VAL A 878 -33.41 16.48 -24.10
N SER A 879 -34.48 15.69 -24.22
CA SER A 879 -35.81 16.07 -23.73
C SER A 879 -36.22 15.25 -22.51
N PHE A 880 -36.96 15.87 -21.59
CA PHE A 880 -37.47 15.21 -20.39
C PHE A 880 -39.00 15.15 -20.38
N LYS A 881 -39.56 13.93 -20.36
CA LYS A 881 -41.00 13.63 -20.28
C LYS A 881 -41.84 14.42 -21.30
N GLU A 882 -41.44 14.31 -22.58
CA GLU A 882 -42.05 14.99 -23.72
C GLU A 882 -43.52 14.56 -23.99
N ASN A 883 -43.87 13.31 -23.67
CA ASN A 883 -45.24 12.79 -23.80
C ASN A 883 -46.02 12.89 -22.48
N LEU A 884 -46.67 14.03 -22.24
CA LEU A 884 -47.59 14.22 -21.12
C LEU A 884 -49.04 13.91 -21.55
N SER A 885 -49.43 12.63 -21.60
CA SER A 885 -50.85 12.27 -21.81
C SER A 885 -51.52 11.46 -20.70
N GLU A 886 -50.85 11.02 -19.62
CA GLU A 886 -51.52 10.16 -18.62
C GLU A 886 -51.38 10.53 -17.13
N SER A 887 -50.66 11.59 -16.74
CA SER A 887 -50.39 11.85 -15.30
C SER A 887 -51.10 13.07 -14.68
N LYS A 888 -52.05 13.70 -15.37
CA LYS A 888 -52.74 14.91 -14.82
C LYS A 888 -54.13 14.67 -14.21
N ILE A 889 -54.66 13.43 -14.21
CA ILE A 889 -56.04 13.15 -13.72
C ILE A 889 -56.10 12.18 -12.52
N ALA A 890 -55.01 11.49 -12.15
CA ALA A 890 -55.07 10.42 -11.14
C ALA A 890 -54.91 10.83 -9.66
N LEU A 891 -54.59 12.08 -9.28
CA LEU A 891 -54.25 12.41 -7.88
C LEU A 891 -54.77 13.76 -7.38
N ALA A 892 -55.99 14.14 -7.76
CA ALA A 892 -56.63 15.34 -7.20
C ALA A 892 -57.15 15.10 -5.77
N HIS A 893 -57.69 13.91 -5.46
CA HIS A 893 -58.34 13.64 -4.16
C HIS A 893 -57.32 13.37 -3.02
N GLU A 894 -56.21 12.68 -3.30
CA GLU A 894 -55.16 12.41 -2.30
C GLU A 894 -54.35 13.67 -1.93
N ARG A 895 -54.16 14.59 -2.89
CA ARG A 895 -53.44 15.85 -2.66
C ARG A 895 -54.13 16.76 -1.63
N ASP A 896 -55.46 16.75 -1.58
CA ASP A 896 -56.22 17.59 -0.65
C ASP A 896 -56.14 17.06 0.79
N GLN A 897 -56.23 15.74 0.98
CA GLN A 897 -56.05 15.11 2.30
C GLN A 897 -54.63 15.31 2.85
N ILE A 898 -53.60 15.15 2.01
CA ILE A 898 -52.20 15.37 2.40
C ILE A 898 -51.96 16.87 2.69
N ARG A 899 -52.57 17.79 1.92
CA ARG A 899 -52.51 19.23 2.23
C ARG A 899 -53.10 19.55 3.61
N GLU A 900 -54.21 18.92 3.98
CA GLU A 900 -54.81 19.12 5.31
C GLU A 900 -53.91 18.59 6.43
N LEU A 901 -53.35 17.39 6.26
CA LEU A 901 -52.38 16.80 7.20
C LEU A 901 -51.11 17.65 7.33
N LEU A 902 -50.58 18.17 6.23
CA LEU A 902 -49.44 19.10 6.22
C LEU A 902 -49.75 20.41 6.94
N LYS A 903 -50.98 20.92 6.83
CA LYS A 903 -51.43 22.11 7.56
C LYS A 903 -51.47 21.85 9.07
N LYS A 904 -52.09 20.75 9.49
CA LYS A 904 -52.14 20.31 10.91
C LYS A 904 -50.73 20.10 11.49
N ALA A 905 -49.85 19.44 10.74
CA ALA A 905 -48.45 19.25 11.15
C ALA A 905 -47.69 20.58 11.32
N LYS A 906 -47.90 21.56 10.43
CA LYS A 906 -47.28 22.90 10.57
C LYS A 906 -47.84 23.68 11.76
N GLU A 907 -49.13 23.56 12.05
CA GLU A 907 -49.77 24.20 13.21
C GLU A 907 -49.24 23.60 14.53
N GLY A 908 -49.20 22.26 14.67
CA GLY A 908 -48.60 21.59 15.83
C GLY A 908 -47.11 21.89 16.02
N ALA A 909 -46.36 22.03 14.91
CA ALA A 909 -44.94 22.41 14.94
C ALA A 909 -44.68 23.82 15.52
N ASN A 910 -45.66 24.72 15.40
CA ASN A 910 -45.59 26.09 15.93
C ASN A 910 -46.05 26.16 17.39
N ASN A 911 -46.98 25.28 17.81
CA ASN A 911 -47.47 25.18 19.19
C ASN A 911 -46.55 24.38 20.14
N LYS A 912 -45.37 23.94 19.68
CA LYS A 912 -44.41 23.07 20.38
C LYS A 912 -44.89 21.63 20.65
N GLU A 913 -45.95 21.19 19.98
CA GLU A 913 -46.48 19.81 20.04
C GLU A 913 -45.81 18.95 18.94
N ILE A 914 -44.51 18.70 19.11
CA ILE A 914 -43.67 18.08 18.06
C ILE A 914 -44.10 16.64 17.74
N GLU A 915 -44.50 15.84 18.73
CA GLU A 915 -44.89 14.43 18.52
C GLU A 915 -46.20 14.31 17.74
N GLU A 916 -47.16 15.20 18.00
CA GLU A 916 -48.43 15.22 17.27
C GLU A 916 -48.23 15.66 15.82
N ALA A 917 -47.35 16.64 15.59
CA ALA A 917 -46.94 17.06 14.25
C ALA A 917 -46.24 15.92 13.47
N ILE A 918 -45.41 15.10 14.12
CA ILE A 918 -44.78 13.91 13.51
C ILE A 918 -45.86 12.88 13.15
N SER A 919 -46.83 12.62 14.02
CA SER A 919 -47.91 11.66 13.73
C SER A 919 -48.75 12.06 12.51
N PHE A 920 -49.06 13.35 12.34
CA PHE A 920 -49.74 13.82 11.12
C PHE A 920 -48.89 13.64 9.86
N LEU A 921 -47.56 13.75 9.96
CA LEU A 921 -46.68 13.50 8.81
C LEU A 921 -46.53 12.01 8.51
N GLU A 922 -46.53 11.13 9.51
CA GLU A 922 -46.54 9.68 9.32
C GLU A 922 -47.81 9.26 8.56
N GLN A 923 -48.97 9.81 8.93
CA GLN A 923 -50.22 9.61 8.18
C GLN A 923 -50.09 10.09 6.73
N ALA A 924 -49.49 11.27 6.52
CA ALA A 924 -49.27 11.80 5.16
C ALA A 924 -48.30 10.92 4.34
N GLU A 925 -47.27 10.35 4.96
CA GLU A 925 -46.31 9.45 4.30
C GLU A 925 -46.92 8.09 3.96
N THR A 926 -47.83 7.57 4.78
CA THR A 926 -48.59 6.34 4.45
C THR A 926 -49.53 6.52 3.25
N LEU A 927 -50.05 7.73 3.05
CA LEU A 927 -50.88 8.05 1.88
C LEU A 927 -50.02 8.17 0.62
N ASN A 928 -48.94 8.96 0.67
CA ASN A 928 -48.01 9.09 -0.45
C ASN A 928 -46.61 9.47 0.04
N ASN A 929 -45.66 8.55 -0.14
CA ASN A 929 -44.28 8.73 0.30
C ASN A 929 -43.40 9.53 -0.69
N GLN A 930 -43.94 9.95 -1.84
CA GLN A 930 -43.21 10.68 -2.89
C GLN A 930 -43.37 12.19 -2.82
N ILE A 931 -43.95 12.73 -1.74
CA ILE A 931 -44.18 14.18 -1.58
C ILE A 931 -42.98 14.82 -0.88
N PRO A 932 -42.19 15.68 -1.57
CA PRO A 932 -41.00 16.28 -0.99
C PRO A 932 -41.30 17.16 0.22
N GLU A 933 -42.44 17.87 0.23
CA GLU A 933 -42.81 18.79 1.32
C GLU A 933 -42.99 18.05 2.65
N VAL A 934 -43.52 16.82 2.63
CA VAL A 934 -43.68 15.95 3.81
C VAL A 934 -42.30 15.62 4.39
N LYS A 935 -41.38 15.13 3.55
CA LYS A 935 -40.01 14.78 3.97
C LYS A 935 -39.22 15.99 4.47
N LYS A 936 -39.35 17.15 3.81
CA LYS A 936 -38.70 18.39 4.25
C LYS A 936 -39.19 18.82 5.64
N LEU A 937 -40.49 18.66 5.92
CA LEU A 937 -41.04 18.96 7.23
C LEU A 937 -40.54 17.97 8.30
N PHE A 938 -40.47 16.67 8.00
CA PHE A 938 -39.84 15.67 8.89
C PHE A 938 -38.40 16.06 9.25
N VAL A 939 -37.57 16.43 8.27
CA VAL A 939 -36.20 16.91 8.51
C VAL A 939 -36.21 18.08 9.50
N SER A 940 -37.07 19.07 9.29
CA SER A 940 -37.15 20.24 10.18
C SER A 940 -37.57 19.88 11.61
N LEU A 941 -38.52 18.97 11.79
CA LEU A 941 -39.01 18.54 13.11
C LEU A 941 -37.99 17.69 13.86
N PHE A 942 -37.35 16.72 13.19
CA PHE A 942 -36.31 15.91 13.80
C PHE A 942 -35.07 16.74 14.18
N LEU A 943 -34.71 17.75 13.37
CA LEU A 943 -33.67 18.71 13.76
C LEU A 943 -34.05 19.50 15.01
N LYS A 944 -35.31 19.96 15.15
CA LYS A 944 -35.81 20.62 16.36
C LYS A 944 -35.76 19.69 17.58
N LYS A 945 -36.10 18.41 17.40
CA LYS A 945 -36.03 17.34 18.43
C LYS A 945 -34.58 16.91 18.76
N LYS A 946 -33.59 17.37 17.98
CA LYS A 946 -32.18 16.92 18.02
C LYS A 946 -32.01 15.42 17.71
N ASP A 947 -32.96 14.82 17.02
CA ASP A 947 -32.85 13.46 16.50
C ASP A 947 -32.13 13.50 15.15
N TYR A 948 -30.81 13.55 15.20
CA TYR A 948 -29.98 13.69 14.01
C TYR A 948 -29.99 12.45 13.10
N ARG A 949 -30.30 11.27 13.65
CA ARG A 949 -30.36 10.02 12.87
C ARG A 949 -31.55 10.04 11.91
N ASN A 950 -32.74 10.31 12.43
CA ASN A 950 -33.94 10.40 11.59
C ASN A 950 -33.89 11.61 10.66
N ALA A 951 -33.37 12.76 11.14
CA ALA A 951 -33.16 13.92 10.27
C ALA A 951 -32.29 13.59 9.04
N ALA A 952 -31.23 12.78 9.20
CA ALA A 952 -30.37 12.37 8.08
C ALA A 952 -31.10 11.43 7.10
N ILE A 953 -31.86 10.46 7.61
CA ILE A 953 -32.61 9.50 6.78
C ILE A 953 -33.68 10.22 5.94
N TYR A 954 -34.46 11.10 6.56
CA TYR A 954 -35.49 11.87 5.84
C TYR A 954 -34.89 12.90 4.88
N ALA A 955 -33.70 13.45 5.19
CA ALA A 955 -33.00 14.35 4.28
C ALA A 955 -32.48 13.60 3.05
N GLU A 956 -31.95 12.38 3.21
CA GLU A 956 -31.57 11.49 2.11
C GLU A 956 -32.79 11.16 1.23
N GLY A 957 -33.91 10.76 1.84
CA GLY A 957 -35.16 10.51 1.11
C GLY A 957 -35.72 11.74 0.39
N TYR A 958 -35.56 12.94 0.95
CA TYR A 958 -35.92 14.19 0.28
C TYR A 958 -35.04 14.46 -0.94
N LEU A 959 -33.72 14.27 -0.80
CA LEU A 959 -32.76 14.50 -1.88
C LEU A 959 -32.96 13.53 -3.05
N ASN A 960 -33.50 12.33 -2.81
CA ASN A 960 -33.87 11.44 -3.92
C ASN A 960 -35.03 12.00 -4.79
N LEU A 961 -35.89 12.86 -4.22
CA LEU A 961 -37.01 13.47 -4.94
C LEU A 961 -36.69 14.86 -5.48
N LYS A 962 -35.93 15.64 -4.71
CA LYS A 962 -35.49 17.00 -5.04
C LYS A 962 -33.98 17.12 -4.85
N PRO A 963 -33.19 16.48 -5.72
CA PRO A 963 -31.74 16.42 -5.55
C PRO A 963 -31.05 17.78 -5.71
N VAL A 964 -31.71 18.78 -6.28
CA VAL A 964 -31.14 20.13 -6.51
C VAL A 964 -31.00 20.98 -5.23
N ASP A 965 -31.75 20.66 -4.15
CA ASP A 965 -31.77 21.46 -2.92
C ASP A 965 -30.46 21.37 -2.14
N LYS A 966 -29.64 22.41 -2.29
CA LYS A 966 -28.29 22.52 -1.72
C LYS A 966 -28.33 22.70 -0.19
N GLU A 967 -29.38 23.35 0.33
CA GLU A 967 -29.52 23.56 1.77
C GLU A 967 -29.82 22.23 2.48
N ILE A 968 -30.70 21.41 1.91
CA ILE A 968 -30.98 20.09 2.46
C ILE A 968 -29.76 19.17 2.33
N LEU A 969 -28.95 19.30 1.27
CA LEU A 969 -27.69 18.57 1.13
C LEU A 969 -26.69 18.91 2.25
N TYR A 970 -26.55 20.19 2.59
CA TYR A 970 -25.75 20.64 3.75
C TYR A 970 -26.31 20.09 5.08
N ILE A 971 -27.64 20.14 5.24
CA ILE A 971 -28.33 19.63 6.42
C ILE A 971 -28.12 18.11 6.56
N ALA A 972 -28.23 17.35 5.48
CA ALA A 972 -28.00 15.90 5.46
C ALA A 972 -26.58 15.57 5.92
N SER A 973 -25.58 16.27 5.39
CA SER A 973 -24.18 16.12 5.82
C SER A 973 -24.00 16.45 7.31
N THR A 974 -24.59 17.55 7.78
CA THR A 974 -24.48 17.98 9.18
C THR A 974 -25.19 17.03 10.15
N ALA A 975 -26.38 16.56 9.80
CA ALA A 975 -27.17 15.62 10.59
C ALA A 975 -26.46 14.26 10.67
N ALA A 976 -25.99 13.73 9.53
CA ALA A 976 -25.24 12.47 9.48
C ALA A 976 -23.94 12.54 10.30
N ARG A 977 -23.24 13.68 10.31
CA ARG A 977 -22.06 13.87 11.16
C ARG A 977 -22.42 13.82 12.64
N LYS A 978 -23.49 14.53 13.03
CA LYS A 978 -23.94 14.58 14.43
C LYS A 978 -24.51 13.24 14.91
N SER A 979 -25.01 12.39 14.02
CA SER A 979 -25.43 11.02 14.33
C SER A 979 -24.27 10.02 14.41
N GLY A 980 -23.03 10.43 14.09
CA GLY A 980 -21.84 9.57 14.06
C GLY A 980 -21.64 8.80 12.75
N SER A 981 -22.48 9.02 11.73
CA SER A 981 -22.39 8.40 10.41
C SER A 981 -21.42 9.16 9.50
N PHE A 982 -20.14 9.20 9.88
CA PHE A 982 -19.13 10.04 9.24
C PHE A 982 -18.93 9.79 7.74
N GLN A 983 -19.08 8.54 7.27
CA GLN A 983 -18.91 8.22 5.85
C GLN A 983 -20.03 8.80 4.98
N LYS A 984 -21.29 8.71 5.42
CA LYS A 984 -22.44 9.36 4.75
C LYS A 984 -22.33 10.88 4.83
N ALA A 985 -21.91 11.40 5.99
CA ALA A 985 -21.69 12.83 6.17
C ALA A 985 -20.64 13.38 5.19
N LEU A 986 -19.52 12.67 5.04
CA LEU A 986 -18.46 12.99 4.10
C LEU A 986 -19.00 13.02 2.67
N ASP A 987 -19.77 12.01 2.29
CA ASP A 987 -20.30 11.88 0.94
C ASP A 987 -21.26 13.04 0.57
N PHE A 988 -22.23 13.37 1.43
CA PHE A 988 -23.10 14.54 1.23
C PHE A 988 -22.31 15.86 1.19
N GLY A 989 -21.30 15.99 2.05
CA GLY A 989 -20.47 17.18 2.13
C GLY A 989 -19.62 17.40 0.87
N GLU A 990 -18.99 16.34 0.35
CA GLU A 990 -18.21 16.40 -0.88
C GLU A 990 -19.11 16.61 -2.10
N ARG A 991 -20.32 16.02 -2.15
CA ARG A 991 -21.33 16.34 -3.17
C ARG A 991 -21.63 17.84 -3.22
N LEU A 992 -21.90 18.44 -2.07
CA LEU A 992 -22.18 19.89 -2.00
C LEU A 992 -20.97 20.72 -2.41
N LYS A 993 -19.75 20.32 -2.02
CA LYS A 993 -18.51 21.01 -2.42
C LYS A 993 -18.27 20.94 -3.93
N LEU A 994 -18.62 19.84 -4.60
CA LEU A 994 -18.54 19.74 -6.05
C LEU A 994 -19.52 20.69 -6.75
N ARG A 995 -20.64 21.02 -6.13
CA ARG A 995 -21.64 21.96 -6.67
C ARG A 995 -21.33 23.42 -6.32
N GLU A 996 -20.89 23.67 -5.08
CA GLU A 996 -20.56 24.98 -4.53
C GLU A 996 -19.24 24.94 -3.73
N PRO A 997 -18.09 25.06 -4.41
CA PRO A 997 -16.77 24.99 -3.76
C PRO A 997 -16.55 26.07 -2.70
N THR A 998 -17.23 27.22 -2.82
CA THR A 998 -17.10 28.38 -1.94
C THR A 998 -18.08 28.38 -0.77
N HIS A 999 -18.88 27.32 -0.58
CA HIS A 999 -19.88 27.26 0.49
C HIS A 999 -19.21 27.08 1.88
N ILE A 1000 -18.91 28.19 2.55
CA ILE A 1000 -18.12 28.27 3.81
C ILE A 1000 -18.64 27.29 4.88
N LYS A 1001 -19.96 27.26 5.15
CA LYS A 1001 -20.54 26.38 6.19
C LYS A 1001 -20.23 24.90 5.91
N ASN A 1002 -20.19 24.51 4.63
CA ASN A 1002 -19.90 23.13 4.24
C ASN A 1002 -18.41 22.82 4.35
N LEU A 1003 -17.53 23.77 3.99
CA LEU A 1003 -16.08 23.62 4.19
C LEU A 1003 -15.72 23.44 5.67
N VAL A 1004 -16.35 24.22 6.56
CA VAL A 1004 -16.22 24.04 8.03
C VAL A 1004 -16.68 22.64 8.44
N ASN A 1005 -17.85 22.20 7.95
CA ASN A 1005 -18.39 20.89 8.27
C ASN A 1005 -17.49 19.75 7.75
N LEU A 1006 -16.97 19.85 6.52
CA LEU A 1006 -16.03 18.89 5.93
C LEU A 1006 -14.70 18.83 6.69
N ALA A 1007 -14.13 19.98 7.10
CA ALA A 1007 -12.94 20.00 7.93
C ALA A 1007 -13.14 19.22 9.24
N GLN A 1008 -14.31 19.40 9.89
CA GLN A 1008 -14.67 18.64 11.09
C GLN A 1008 -14.85 17.15 10.82
N ILE A 1009 -15.46 16.77 9.69
CA ILE A 1009 -15.62 15.37 9.28
C ILE A 1009 -14.25 14.72 9.04
N TYR A 1010 -13.36 15.40 8.31
CA TYR A 1010 -12.01 14.90 8.04
C TYR A 1010 -11.17 14.75 9.31
N ILE A 1011 -11.30 15.67 10.26
CA ILE A 1011 -10.68 15.53 11.59
C ILE A 1011 -11.21 14.29 12.31
N ALA A 1012 -12.53 14.07 12.32
CA ALA A 1012 -13.13 12.88 12.93
C ALA A 1012 -12.67 11.58 12.27
N LEU A 1013 -12.45 11.59 10.95
CA LEU A 1013 -11.89 10.49 10.16
C LEU A 1013 -10.35 10.41 10.20
N LYS A 1014 -9.69 11.25 11.01
CA LYS A 1014 -8.22 11.33 11.16
C LYS A 1014 -7.46 11.67 9.87
N ASN A 1015 -8.12 12.29 8.90
CA ASN A 1015 -7.50 12.76 7.66
C ASN A 1015 -7.14 14.24 7.76
N TYR A 1016 -6.10 14.54 8.54
CA TYR A 1016 -5.70 15.92 8.87
C TYR A 1016 -5.23 16.72 7.65
N LYS A 1017 -4.62 16.07 6.65
CA LYS A 1017 -4.20 16.72 5.42
C LYS A 1017 -5.40 17.30 4.66
N ARG A 1018 -6.43 16.47 4.43
CA ARG A 1018 -7.67 16.92 3.78
C ARG A 1018 -8.41 17.96 4.62
N ALA A 1019 -8.38 17.83 5.94
CA ALA A 1019 -8.95 18.85 6.82
C ALA A 1019 -8.26 20.21 6.65
N MET A 1020 -6.92 20.22 6.54
CA MET A 1020 -6.15 21.44 6.30
C MET A 1020 -6.43 22.03 4.92
N GLU A 1021 -6.54 21.21 3.87
CA GLU A 1021 -6.96 21.67 2.54
C GLU A 1021 -8.32 22.39 2.60
N MET A 1022 -9.29 21.87 3.36
CA MET A 1022 -10.61 22.51 3.47
C MET A 1022 -10.55 23.83 4.23
N VAL A 1023 -9.68 23.92 5.24
CA VAL A 1023 -9.41 25.14 6.00
C VAL A 1023 -8.78 26.20 5.12
N GLU A 1024 -7.79 25.83 4.29
CA GLU A 1024 -7.13 26.75 3.36
C GLU A 1024 -8.12 27.31 2.34
N ILE A 1025 -8.95 26.45 1.73
CA ILE A 1025 -10.01 26.90 0.81
C ILE A 1025 -11.03 27.79 1.53
N ALA A 1026 -11.40 27.49 2.78
CA ALA A 1026 -12.32 28.34 3.52
C ALA A 1026 -11.73 29.73 3.82
N LEU A 1027 -10.42 29.82 4.08
CA LEU A 1027 -9.72 31.08 4.33
C LEU A 1027 -9.51 31.93 3.07
N THR A 1028 -9.48 31.33 1.87
CA THR A 1028 -9.46 32.12 0.63
C THR A 1028 -10.80 32.80 0.36
N VAL A 1029 -11.90 32.20 0.84
CA VAL A 1029 -13.26 32.75 0.71
C VAL A 1029 -13.56 33.77 1.81
N ASP A 1030 -13.26 33.45 3.08
CA ASP A 1030 -13.41 34.35 4.22
C ASP A 1030 -12.18 34.24 5.15
N PRO A 1031 -11.19 35.16 4.99
CA PRO A 1031 -9.97 35.15 5.78
C PRO A 1031 -10.16 35.33 7.29
N ASN A 1032 -11.28 35.91 7.73
CA ASN A 1032 -11.52 36.29 9.12
C ASN A 1032 -12.48 35.34 9.85
N HIS A 1033 -12.82 34.20 9.26
CA HIS A 1033 -13.81 33.28 9.83
C HIS A 1033 -13.30 32.62 11.13
N GLU A 1034 -13.80 33.07 12.29
CA GLU A 1034 -13.32 32.68 13.63
C GLU A 1034 -13.21 31.15 13.85
N VAL A 1035 -14.20 30.39 13.38
CA VAL A 1035 -14.25 28.93 13.57
C VAL A 1035 -13.14 28.24 12.77
N ILE A 1036 -12.83 28.74 11.56
CA ILE A 1036 -11.83 28.14 10.68
C ILE A 1036 -10.43 28.43 11.24
N LEU A 1037 -10.18 29.65 11.73
CA LEU A 1037 -8.92 30.03 12.38
C LEU A 1037 -8.64 29.15 13.61
N LYS A 1038 -9.66 28.87 14.44
CA LYS A 1038 -9.53 27.94 15.57
C LYS A 1038 -9.20 26.52 15.12
N ILE A 1039 -9.85 26.01 14.06
CA ILE A 1039 -9.56 24.68 13.51
C ILE A 1039 -8.13 24.64 12.95
N GLN A 1040 -7.68 25.70 12.26
CA GLN A 1040 -6.31 25.81 11.74
C GLN A 1040 -5.26 25.74 12.85
N GLU A 1041 -5.46 26.46 13.95
CA GLU A 1041 -4.53 26.45 15.08
C GLU A 1041 -4.42 25.06 15.71
N ILE A 1042 -5.55 24.36 15.86
CA ILE A 1042 -5.58 22.97 16.34
C ILE A 1042 -4.81 22.05 15.39
N LEU A 1043 -5.09 22.11 14.09
CA LEU A 1043 -4.42 21.27 13.08
C LEU A 1043 -2.91 21.52 13.04
N ARG A 1044 -2.45 22.77 13.17
CA ARG A 1044 -1.02 23.13 13.23
C ARG A 1044 -0.32 22.57 14.47
N LYS A 1045 -0.97 22.56 15.63
CA LYS A 1045 -0.43 21.93 16.85
C LYS A 1045 -0.25 20.42 16.66
N TYR A 1046 -1.22 19.75 16.01
CA TYR A 1046 -1.11 18.32 15.70
C TYR A 1046 -0.02 18.01 14.68
N SER A 1047 0.18 18.84 13.65
CA SER A 1047 1.29 18.65 12.69
C SER A 1047 2.67 18.84 13.31
N HIS A 1048 2.81 19.74 14.30
CA HIS A 1048 4.08 19.96 14.99
C HIS A 1048 4.45 18.77 15.91
N ASN A 1049 3.47 18.20 16.62
CA ASN A 1049 3.67 17.03 17.47
C ASN A 1049 3.97 15.74 16.68
N LEU A 1050 3.44 15.62 15.45
CA LEU A 1050 3.76 14.50 14.55
C LEU A 1050 5.21 14.59 14.05
N ALA A 1051 5.69 15.79 13.73
CA ALA A 1051 7.07 16.02 13.31
C ALA A 1051 8.11 15.78 14.43
N GLU A 1052 7.75 16.03 15.70
CA GLU A 1052 8.59 15.68 16.87
C GLU A 1052 8.51 14.21 17.28
N SER A 1053 7.45 13.48 16.88
CA SER A 1053 7.35 12.03 17.11
C SER A 1053 8.02 11.19 16.02
N GLU A 1054 8.31 11.80 14.86
CA GLU A 1054 9.02 11.20 13.72
C GLU A 1054 10.50 11.67 13.62
N SER A 1055 10.97 12.48 14.56
CA SER A 1055 12.39 12.83 14.78
C SER A 1055 12.96 12.08 15.98
#